data_AF-A0AA35NC20-F1
#
_entry.id   AF-A0AA35NC20-F1
#
_cell.length_a   1.000
_cell.length_b   1.000
_cell.length_c   1.000
_cell.angle_alpha   90.00
_cell.angle_beta   90.00
_cell.angle_gamma   90.00
#
_symmetry.space_group_name_H-M   'P 1'
#
loop_
_entity.id
_entity.type
_entity.pdbx_description
1 polymer ?
#
loop_
_entity_poly.entity_id
_entity_poly.type
_entity_poly.pdbx_seq_one_letter_code
_entity_poly.pdbx_strand_id
1 'polypeptide(L)'
;MDNEEVNAEFVRSVFKNVRTLLDKHLTSTLICDEDAYITFRCFLDGMHHKFTKLLEVLLLKHENMYRNNKHELIDDTVIPLLLKLLWLQIHEPTLKWFERWFCDIMRLDNKRKFRVFRRFHRKMVYLFKLIHRYYYKTIEFLCEKYDMRLVIPDALFARLNIIQLTDRSPLREMTILNTSNPLTFSIVISFQRCLINLGSAHLYRTLLNKPSSHPKRIEDFKKSIRYLNIASLCLPAVGDTYFQLAKIYLSTEKFSLYFFELIRGSLVRIPSEDALTCLKGFILAPNFSERKHLVNKLEMFTSKSLRGEKLLFESRIVLQFLSMLEQSMVPHLLNASHTANHSILREYLQSALPNHHSAKINIIFENLTAMIGSFDLMFSNEKSKEERNRLKYVDLCERQVLFLDSSFDFIANMIDVVIIPSWQTNTEDFQYLATIRLLICWIKSYRSILQYTHRNKKFCTSFALLLNDLINSSLNHPRYLPSHRPRRRYYFEEDIILREFSCVNFALTDFNDDLVYNSPNMINNIIGCPTSTDRLYPKEECILRIKSIIFSGIKFLEKNDTGIMWNAGKYKFELVYPETKTRHKIALSEISFKINTTLQQERAVPSKNVEVENTEPQRKKARKIAVTELETQLANVRRTRKASPSEKRRHSLKLENCAVSPEDTTTDPRSTNIFSYPNEAIDADEETFVQVLDTSIRKDKRI
;
A
#
# COMPACT_ATOMS: atom_id res chain seq x y z
N MET A 1 -25.61 5.41 32.98
CA MET A 1 -24.19 4.99 32.95
C MET A 1 -23.39 6.18 33.43
N ASP A 2 -23.57 6.60 34.69
CA ASP A 2 -23.41 8.03 35.00
C ASP A 2 -22.18 8.34 35.84
N ASN A 3 -21.28 7.37 36.12
CA ASN A 3 -20.03 7.65 36.86
C ASN A 3 -18.83 6.74 36.52
N GLU A 4 -18.91 5.84 35.53
CA GLU A 4 -17.71 5.11 35.08
C GLU A 4 -17.02 5.88 33.96
N GLU A 5 -15.74 6.19 34.15
CA GLU A 5 -14.92 6.81 33.13
C GLU A 5 -14.74 5.83 31.97
N VAL A 6 -15.52 6.02 30.91
CA VAL A 6 -15.42 5.22 29.67
C VAL A 6 -14.07 5.50 29.02
N ASN A 7 -13.11 4.62 29.29
CA ASN A 7 -11.75 4.65 28.76
C ASN A 7 -11.48 3.41 27.88
N ALA A 8 -10.28 3.32 27.31
CA ALA A 8 -9.91 2.21 26.42
C ALA A 8 -9.94 0.82 27.09
N GLU A 9 -9.72 0.74 28.40
CA GLU A 9 -9.75 -0.53 29.15
C GLU A 9 -11.19 -0.99 29.40
N PHE A 10 -12.07 -0.07 29.81
CA PHE A 10 -13.50 -0.33 29.93
C PHE A 10 -14.08 -0.87 28.61
N VAL A 11 -13.79 -0.20 27.48
CA VAL A 11 -14.26 -0.65 26.16
C VAL A 11 -13.77 -2.06 25.85
N ARG A 12 -12.49 -2.39 26.11
CA ARG A 12 -11.97 -3.75 25.91
C ARG A 12 -12.68 -4.79 26.78
N SER A 13 -12.94 -4.47 28.04
CA SER A 13 -13.66 -5.36 28.97
C SER A 13 -15.08 -5.66 28.49
N VAL A 14 -15.82 -4.62 28.05
CA VAL A 14 -17.16 -4.78 27.47
C VAL A 14 -17.14 -5.73 26.27
N PHE A 15 -16.20 -5.54 25.34
CA PHE A 15 -16.11 -6.42 24.16
C PHE A 15 -15.70 -7.85 24.49
N LYS A 16 -14.89 -8.08 25.54
CA LYS A 16 -14.58 -9.44 26.01
C LYS A 16 -15.84 -10.18 26.45
N ASN A 17 -16.69 -9.53 27.23
CA ASN A 17 -17.95 -10.13 27.69
C ASN A 17 -18.93 -10.39 26.54
N VAL A 18 -19.05 -9.41 25.63
CA VAL A 18 -19.90 -9.55 24.43
C VAL A 18 -19.40 -10.67 23.51
N ARG A 19 -18.08 -10.82 23.37
CA ARG A 19 -17.47 -11.90 22.58
C ARG A 19 -17.88 -13.27 23.12
N THR A 20 -17.81 -13.47 24.43
CA THR A 20 -18.23 -14.73 25.07
C THR A 20 -19.71 -15.03 24.84
N LEU A 21 -20.58 -14.01 24.86
CA LEU A 21 -22.00 -14.19 24.54
C LEU A 21 -22.23 -14.52 23.06
N LEU A 22 -21.51 -13.85 22.16
CA LEU A 22 -21.55 -14.14 20.74
C LEU A 22 -21.13 -15.58 20.44
N ASP A 23 -20.07 -16.08 21.08
CA ASP A 23 -19.58 -17.44 20.86
C ASP A 23 -20.62 -18.51 21.21
N LYS A 24 -21.49 -18.24 22.20
CA LYS A 24 -22.65 -19.12 22.48
C LYS A 24 -23.65 -19.20 21.32
N HIS A 25 -23.78 -18.11 20.54
CA HIS A 25 -24.61 -18.07 19.34
C HIS A 25 -23.89 -18.58 18.08
N LEU A 26 -22.56 -18.72 18.08
CA LEU A 26 -21.79 -19.17 16.91
C LEU A 26 -21.46 -20.68 16.96
N THR A 27 -22.35 -21.50 17.52
CA THR A 27 -22.19 -22.96 17.54
C THR A 27 -22.77 -23.59 16.26
N SER A 28 -22.26 -24.76 15.86
CA SER A 28 -22.55 -25.40 14.57
C SER A 28 -24.03 -25.80 14.38
N THR A 29 -24.78 -25.94 15.46
CA THR A 29 -26.19 -26.38 15.45
C THR A 29 -27.18 -25.29 15.02
N LEU A 30 -26.83 -23.99 15.12
CA LEU A 30 -27.71 -22.88 14.72
C LEU A 30 -27.94 -22.74 13.21
N ILE A 31 -27.17 -23.47 12.40
CA ILE A 31 -27.19 -23.39 10.94
C ILE A 31 -28.58 -23.78 10.36
N CYS A 32 -29.27 -24.70 11.02
CA CYS A 32 -30.53 -25.28 10.54
C CYS A 32 -31.76 -24.79 11.31
N ASP A 33 -31.58 -24.14 12.46
CA ASP A 33 -32.66 -23.67 13.34
C ASP A 33 -33.01 -22.21 13.04
N GLU A 34 -34.29 -21.94 12.74
CA GLU A 34 -34.77 -20.57 12.48
C GLU A 34 -34.96 -19.77 13.77
N ASP A 35 -35.38 -20.39 14.87
CA ASP A 35 -35.62 -19.71 16.14
C ASP A 35 -34.30 -19.29 16.80
N ALA A 36 -33.30 -20.16 16.70
CA ALA A 36 -31.95 -19.84 17.14
C ALA A 36 -31.34 -18.69 16.31
N TYR A 37 -31.59 -18.66 15.00
CA TYR A 37 -31.14 -17.57 14.13
C TYR A 37 -31.88 -16.25 14.41
N ILE A 38 -33.18 -16.29 14.72
CA ILE A 38 -33.94 -15.10 15.15
C ILE A 38 -33.36 -14.53 16.45
N THR A 39 -33.05 -15.40 17.42
CA THR A 39 -32.44 -14.97 18.69
C THR A 39 -31.08 -14.32 18.45
N PHE A 40 -30.24 -14.93 17.62
CA PHE A 40 -28.95 -14.37 17.21
C PHE A 40 -29.09 -13.00 16.52
N ARG A 41 -30.08 -12.86 15.65
CA ARG A 41 -30.39 -11.58 14.99
C ARG A 41 -30.78 -10.50 16.00
N CYS A 42 -31.70 -10.81 16.92
CA CYS A 42 -32.13 -9.88 17.98
C CYS A 42 -30.94 -9.45 18.85
N PHE A 43 -30.03 -10.37 19.14
CA PHE A 43 -28.77 -10.06 19.83
C PHE A 43 -27.94 -9.03 19.04
N LEU A 44 -27.69 -9.24 17.75
CA LEU A 44 -26.91 -8.30 16.93
C LEU A 44 -27.58 -6.92 16.82
N ASP A 45 -28.89 -6.88 16.55
CA ASP A 45 -29.66 -5.63 16.48
C ASP A 45 -29.58 -4.85 17.80
N GLY A 46 -29.70 -5.55 18.94
CA GLY A 46 -29.56 -4.98 20.27
C GLY A 46 -28.14 -4.46 20.55
N MET A 47 -27.11 -5.17 20.12
CA MET A 47 -25.72 -4.73 20.24
C MET A 47 -25.43 -3.48 19.41
N HIS A 48 -25.94 -3.41 18.17
CA HIS A 48 -25.83 -2.23 17.31
C HIS A 48 -26.46 -1.00 17.95
N HIS A 49 -27.65 -1.14 18.52
CA HIS A 49 -28.32 -0.05 19.23
C HIS A 49 -27.50 0.45 20.43
N LYS A 50 -27.00 -0.47 21.26
CA LYS A 50 -26.17 -0.13 22.43
C LYS A 50 -24.89 0.59 22.03
N PHE A 51 -24.17 0.10 21.02
CA PHE A 51 -22.92 0.71 20.58
C PHE A 51 -23.13 2.03 19.83
N THR A 52 -24.25 2.20 19.13
CA THR A 52 -24.63 3.50 18.54
C THR A 52 -24.81 4.55 19.65
N LYS A 53 -25.56 4.22 20.70
CA LYS A 53 -25.74 5.13 21.84
C LYS A 53 -24.42 5.43 22.55
N LEU A 54 -23.58 4.41 22.76
CA LEU A 54 -22.27 4.62 23.38
C LEU A 54 -21.38 5.55 22.53
N LEU A 55 -21.39 5.37 21.21
CA LEU A 55 -20.69 6.22 20.27
C LEU A 55 -21.18 7.68 20.34
N GLU A 56 -22.49 7.90 20.34
CA GLU A 56 -23.09 9.23 20.47
C GLU A 56 -22.67 9.94 21.76
N VAL A 57 -22.70 9.23 22.89
CA VAL A 57 -22.28 9.74 24.21
C VAL A 57 -20.80 10.12 24.20
N LEU A 58 -19.94 9.27 23.67
CA LEU A 58 -18.50 9.54 23.58
C LEU A 58 -18.19 10.75 22.68
N LEU A 59 -18.86 10.83 21.53
CA LEU A 59 -18.70 11.96 20.61
C LEU A 59 -19.16 13.27 21.24
N LEU A 60 -20.29 13.26 21.96
CA LEU A 60 -20.78 14.44 22.68
C LEU A 60 -19.81 14.87 23.80
N LYS A 61 -19.25 13.90 24.55
CA LYS A 61 -18.23 14.18 25.59
C LYS A 61 -17.00 14.84 25.00
N HIS A 62 -16.44 14.30 23.91
CA HIS A 62 -15.25 14.87 23.25
C HIS A 62 -15.54 16.22 22.61
N GLU A 63 -16.72 16.41 22.02
CA GLU A 63 -17.14 17.70 21.48
C GLU A 63 -17.28 18.77 22.56
N ASN A 64 -17.86 18.44 23.72
CA ASN A 64 -17.94 19.37 24.84
C ASN A 64 -16.55 19.75 25.37
N MET A 65 -15.60 18.80 25.40
CA MET A 65 -14.20 19.10 25.74
C MET A 65 -13.55 20.00 24.69
N TYR A 66 -13.82 19.78 23.41
CA TYR A 66 -13.34 20.59 22.30
C TYR A 66 -13.84 22.04 22.38
N ARG A 67 -15.16 22.24 22.53
CA ARG A 67 -15.77 23.57 22.64
C ARG A 67 -15.30 24.34 23.88
N ASN A 68 -14.95 23.63 24.96
CA ASN A 68 -14.41 24.21 26.19
C ASN A 68 -12.87 24.37 26.18
N ASN A 69 -12.20 24.21 25.03
CA ASN A 69 -10.73 24.29 24.88
C ASN A 69 -9.93 23.31 25.78
N LYS A 70 -10.55 22.22 26.25
CA LYS A 70 -9.91 21.18 27.07
C LYS A 70 -9.33 20.05 26.20
N HIS A 71 -8.55 20.41 25.19
CA HIS A 71 -8.07 19.46 24.19
C HIS A 71 -7.19 18.34 24.75
N GLU A 72 -6.42 18.62 25.81
CA GLU A 72 -5.52 17.65 26.46
C GLU A 72 -6.25 16.48 27.12
N LEU A 73 -7.54 16.64 27.43
CA LEU A 73 -8.38 15.62 28.06
C LEU A 73 -9.08 14.70 27.05
N ILE A 74 -8.98 15.00 25.74
CA ILE A 74 -9.60 14.20 24.69
C ILE A 74 -8.73 12.97 24.43
N ASP A 75 -9.26 11.78 24.73
CA ASP A 75 -8.66 10.51 24.33
C ASP A 75 -9.08 10.20 22.88
N ASP A 76 -8.20 10.51 21.94
CA ASP A 76 -8.38 10.30 20.50
C ASP A 76 -8.46 8.81 20.08
N THR A 77 -8.20 7.88 21.01
CA THR A 77 -8.13 6.44 20.71
C THR A 77 -9.41 5.68 21.01
N VAL A 78 -10.25 6.15 21.94
CA VAL A 78 -11.39 5.38 22.47
C VAL A 78 -12.45 5.11 21.40
N ILE A 79 -12.82 6.13 20.62
CA ILE A 79 -13.86 5.99 19.59
C ILE A 79 -13.38 5.12 18.42
N PRO A 80 -12.17 5.33 17.85
CA PRO A 80 -11.59 4.39 16.90
C PRO A 80 -11.51 2.95 17.42
N LEU A 81 -11.16 2.77 18.71
CA LEU A 81 -11.06 1.46 19.33
C LEU A 81 -12.41 0.77 19.43
N LEU A 82 -13.49 1.50 19.78
CA LEU A 82 -14.86 0.98 19.80
C LEU A 82 -15.24 0.38 18.44
N LEU A 83 -15.01 1.11 17.34
CA LEU A 83 -15.31 0.65 15.99
C LEU A 83 -14.41 -0.51 15.54
N LYS A 84 -13.14 -0.50 15.95
CA LYS A 84 -12.19 -1.59 15.68
C LYS A 84 -12.62 -2.88 16.40
N LEU A 85 -12.98 -2.80 17.68
CA LEU A 85 -13.38 -3.96 18.46
C LEU A 85 -14.76 -4.50 18.02
N LEU A 86 -15.69 -3.62 17.64
CA LEU A 86 -16.95 -4.04 17.04
C LEU A 86 -16.74 -4.91 15.78
N TRP A 87 -15.77 -4.52 14.95
CA TRP A 87 -15.38 -5.35 13.82
C TRP A 87 -14.72 -6.66 14.26
N LEU A 88 -13.61 -6.59 15.00
CA LEU A 88 -12.76 -7.74 15.31
C LEU A 88 -13.41 -8.77 16.23
N GLN A 89 -14.26 -8.33 17.16
CA GLN A 89 -14.84 -9.21 18.18
C GLN A 89 -16.25 -9.70 17.83
N ILE A 90 -16.96 -8.98 16.94
CA ILE A 90 -18.35 -9.29 16.60
C ILE A 90 -18.51 -9.58 15.11
N HIS A 91 -18.33 -8.58 14.26
CA HIS A 91 -18.69 -8.71 12.84
C HIS A 91 -17.82 -9.69 12.06
N GLU A 92 -16.49 -9.59 12.18
CA GLU A 92 -15.58 -10.49 11.46
C GLU A 92 -15.74 -11.94 11.91
N PRO A 93 -15.79 -12.27 13.22
CA PRO A 93 -16.05 -13.63 13.64
C PRO A 93 -17.39 -14.20 13.17
N THR A 94 -18.46 -13.39 13.16
CA THR A 94 -19.73 -13.82 12.58
C THR A 94 -19.59 -14.12 11.09
N LEU A 95 -18.92 -13.25 10.33
CA LEU A 95 -18.70 -13.46 8.89
C LEU A 95 -17.82 -14.69 8.61
N LYS A 96 -16.80 -14.95 9.44
CA LYS A 96 -15.99 -16.18 9.39
C LYS A 96 -16.80 -17.43 9.70
N TRP A 97 -17.78 -17.34 10.61
CA TRP A 97 -18.72 -18.45 10.85
C TRP A 97 -19.59 -18.73 9.61
N PHE A 98 -20.10 -17.68 8.94
CA PHE A 98 -20.80 -17.82 7.65
C PHE A 98 -19.89 -18.38 6.55
N GLU A 99 -18.61 -18.01 6.53
CA GLU A 99 -17.61 -18.55 5.60
C GLU A 99 -17.41 -20.06 5.80
N ARG A 100 -17.24 -20.52 7.04
CA ARG A 100 -17.16 -21.97 7.35
C ARG A 100 -18.41 -22.72 6.89
N TRP A 101 -19.59 -22.18 7.19
CA TRP A 101 -20.85 -22.78 6.72
C TRP A 101 -20.92 -22.82 5.19
N PHE A 102 -20.45 -21.78 4.49
CA PHE A 102 -20.38 -21.79 3.04
C PHE A 102 -19.43 -22.88 2.51
N CYS A 103 -18.27 -23.08 3.14
CA CYS A 103 -17.36 -24.18 2.80
C CYS A 103 -18.02 -25.55 2.96
N ASP A 104 -18.79 -25.77 4.03
CA ASP A 104 -19.53 -27.03 4.21
C ASP A 104 -20.60 -27.23 3.14
N ILE A 105 -21.28 -26.15 2.71
CA ILE A 105 -22.21 -26.21 1.57
C ILE A 105 -21.48 -26.58 0.27
N MET A 106 -20.23 -26.13 0.08
CA MET A 106 -19.47 -26.40 -1.15
C MET A 106 -19.12 -27.89 -1.29
N ARG A 107 -19.01 -28.61 -0.17
CA ARG A 107 -18.76 -30.06 -0.10
C ARG A 107 -20.00 -30.93 -0.37
N LEU A 108 -21.20 -30.34 -0.46
CA LEU A 108 -22.43 -31.08 -0.72
C LEU A 108 -22.63 -31.39 -2.21
N ASP A 109 -23.40 -32.45 -2.50
CA ASP A 109 -23.88 -32.75 -3.86
C ASP A 109 -24.70 -31.59 -4.44
N ASN A 110 -24.65 -31.41 -5.77
CA ASN A 110 -25.26 -30.26 -6.46
C ASN A 110 -26.74 -30.01 -6.08
N LYS A 111 -27.59 -31.05 -6.03
CA LYS A 111 -29.00 -30.90 -5.65
C LYS A 111 -29.19 -30.39 -4.22
N ARG A 112 -28.41 -30.92 -3.26
CA ARG A 112 -28.47 -30.50 -1.85
C ARG A 112 -27.84 -29.12 -1.65
N LYS A 113 -26.73 -28.84 -2.35
CA LYS A 113 -26.00 -27.58 -2.37
C LYS A 113 -26.92 -26.40 -2.68
N PHE A 114 -27.69 -26.44 -3.78
CA PHE A 114 -28.57 -25.32 -4.14
C PHE A 114 -29.68 -25.05 -3.10
N ARG A 115 -30.26 -26.11 -2.53
CA ARG A 115 -31.33 -25.99 -1.52
C ARG A 115 -30.82 -25.33 -0.24
N VAL A 116 -29.70 -25.82 0.29
CA VAL A 116 -29.08 -25.29 1.52
C VAL A 116 -28.52 -23.88 1.28
N PHE A 117 -27.89 -23.66 0.13
CA PHE A 117 -27.37 -22.36 -0.28
C PHE A 117 -28.46 -21.28 -0.29
N ARG A 118 -29.68 -21.57 -0.75
CA ARG A 118 -30.77 -20.57 -0.75
C ARG A 118 -31.13 -20.09 0.67
N ARG A 119 -31.13 -21.01 1.66
CA ARG A 119 -31.41 -20.67 3.07
C ARG A 119 -30.25 -19.85 3.66
N PHE A 120 -29.03 -20.35 3.48
CA PHE A 120 -27.80 -19.66 3.84
C PHE A 120 -27.76 -18.23 3.29
N HIS A 121 -28.00 -18.07 1.99
CA HIS A 121 -27.89 -16.80 1.28
C HIS A 121 -28.87 -15.76 1.81
N ARG A 122 -30.10 -16.14 2.15
CA ARG A 122 -31.08 -15.24 2.79
C ARG A 122 -30.56 -14.70 4.13
N LYS A 123 -30.02 -15.57 4.98
CA LYS A 123 -29.45 -15.21 6.29
C LYS A 123 -28.21 -14.32 6.12
N MET A 124 -27.29 -14.69 5.24
CA MET A 124 -26.07 -13.92 4.95
C MET A 124 -26.37 -12.52 4.41
N VAL A 125 -27.30 -12.40 3.45
CA VAL A 125 -27.68 -11.10 2.87
C VAL A 125 -28.31 -10.18 3.92
N TYR A 126 -29.14 -10.74 4.83
CA TYR A 126 -29.68 -9.96 5.94
C TYR A 126 -28.57 -9.43 6.84
N LEU A 127 -27.67 -10.31 7.28
CA LEU A 127 -26.52 -9.94 8.12
C LEU A 127 -25.66 -8.85 7.46
N PHE A 128 -25.33 -9.03 6.18
CA PHE A 128 -24.58 -8.03 5.41
C PHE A 128 -25.29 -6.67 5.43
N LYS A 129 -26.61 -6.64 5.19
CA LYS A 129 -27.38 -5.38 5.20
C LYS A 129 -27.35 -4.71 6.57
N LEU A 130 -27.43 -5.49 7.64
CA LEU A 130 -27.36 -4.99 9.01
C LEU A 130 -25.99 -4.34 9.30
N ILE A 131 -24.89 -5.05 9.03
CA ILE A 131 -23.52 -4.56 9.21
C ILE A 131 -23.27 -3.31 8.35
N HIS A 132 -23.66 -3.36 7.07
CA HIS A 132 -23.50 -2.22 6.16
C HIS A 132 -24.25 -0.98 6.68
N ARG A 133 -25.52 -1.16 7.10
CA ARG A 133 -26.35 -0.06 7.61
C ARG A 133 -25.70 0.60 8.83
N TYR A 134 -25.14 -0.17 9.75
CA TYR A 134 -24.47 0.37 10.93
C TYR A 134 -23.31 1.32 10.56
N TYR A 135 -22.36 0.85 9.75
CA TYR A 135 -21.18 1.65 9.42
C TYR A 135 -21.50 2.82 8.49
N TYR A 136 -22.42 2.65 7.53
CA TYR A 136 -22.81 3.74 6.64
C TYR A 136 -23.56 4.84 7.40
N LYS A 137 -24.50 4.48 8.29
CA LYS A 137 -25.17 5.45 9.17
C LYS A 137 -24.20 6.17 10.11
N THR A 138 -23.18 5.47 10.59
CA THR A 138 -22.12 6.10 11.40
C THR A 138 -21.39 7.15 10.59
N ILE A 139 -21.07 6.87 9.32
CA ILE A 139 -20.46 7.86 8.42
C ILE A 139 -21.40 9.05 8.20
N GLU A 140 -22.67 8.81 7.88
CA GLU A 140 -23.68 9.87 7.73
C GLU A 140 -23.76 10.76 8.98
N PHE A 141 -23.83 10.14 10.16
CA PHE A 141 -23.86 10.86 11.44
C PHE A 141 -22.63 11.74 11.65
N LEU A 142 -21.43 11.22 11.35
CA LEU A 142 -20.20 12.02 11.45
C LEU A 142 -20.21 13.20 10.47
N CYS A 143 -20.65 12.98 9.22
CA CYS A 143 -20.74 14.02 8.20
C CYS A 143 -21.84 15.06 8.46
N GLU A 144 -22.90 14.71 9.18
CA GLU A 144 -23.93 15.66 9.61
C GLU A 144 -23.48 16.53 10.78
N LYS A 145 -22.56 16.03 11.61
CA LYS A 145 -22.15 16.67 12.85
C LYS A 145 -20.88 17.51 12.73
N TYR A 146 -19.95 17.09 11.87
CA TYR A 146 -18.62 17.69 11.75
C TYR A 146 -18.32 18.15 10.32
N ASP A 147 -17.79 19.36 10.19
CA ASP A 147 -17.22 19.83 8.92
C ASP A 147 -15.79 19.28 8.78
N MET A 148 -15.59 18.40 7.80
CA MET A 148 -14.34 17.68 7.58
C MET A 148 -13.57 18.17 6.34
N ARG A 149 -14.00 19.24 5.66
CA ARG A 149 -13.41 19.69 4.38
C ARG A 149 -11.94 20.10 4.48
N LEU A 150 -11.53 20.52 5.68
CA LEU A 150 -10.14 20.87 6.01
C LEU A 150 -9.23 19.66 6.31
N VAL A 151 -9.76 18.43 6.30
CA VAL A 151 -8.97 17.22 6.54
C VAL A 151 -9.26 16.07 5.57
N ILE A 152 -10.46 16.02 5.00
CA ILE A 152 -10.86 15.02 3.99
C ILE A 152 -11.28 15.78 2.73
N PRO A 153 -10.73 15.43 1.56
CA PRO A 153 -11.05 16.11 0.31
C PRO A 153 -12.49 15.84 -0.17
N ASP A 154 -13.16 16.87 -0.68
CA ASP A 154 -14.56 16.83 -1.16
C ASP A 154 -14.82 15.76 -2.23
N ALA A 155 -13.82 15.52 -3.09
CA ALA A 155 -13.88 14.49 -4.10
C ALA A 155 -14.15 13.08 -3.51
N LEU A 156 -13.75 12.82 -2.27
CA LEU A 156 -14.00 11.55 -1.59
C LEU A 156 -15.44 11.45 -1.07
N PHE A 157 -16.04 12.55 -0.59
CA PHE A 157 -17.45 12.57 -0.18
C PHE A 157 -18.37 12.32 -1.38
N ALA A 158 -18.07 12.95 -2.53
CA ALA A 158 -18.78 12.70 -3.77
C ALA A 158 -18.76 11.22 -4.18
N ARG A 159 -17.61 10.54 -4.03
CA ARG A 159 -17.46 9.09 -4.30
C ARG A 159 -18.27 8.19 -3.36
N LEU A 160 -18.65 8.70 -2.19
CA LEU A 160 -19.49 8.01 -1.19
C LEU A 160 -20.98 8.32 -1.35
N ASN A 161 -21.35 9.18 -2.30
CA ASN A 161 -22.69 9.75 -2.45
C ASN A 161 -23.15 10.51 -1.19
N ILE A 162 -22.21 11.15 -0.48
CA ILE A 162 -22.50 11.96 0.70
C ILE A 162 -22.35 13.42 0.31
N ILE A 163 -23.37 14.22 0.58
CA ILE A 163 -23.33 15.66 0.40
C ILE A 163 -23.00 16.27 1.76
N GLN A 164 -21.82 16.87 1.92
CA GLN A 164 -21.59 17.81 3.01
C GLN A 164 -22.34 19.10 2.66
N LEU A 165 -23.49 19.30 3.30
CA LEU A 165 -24.36 20.43 3.00
C LEU A 165 -23.70 21.73 3.48
N THR A 166 -23.45 22.64 2.54
CA THR A 166 -22.95 24.00 2.81
C THR A 166 -24.04 24.94 3.31
N ASP A 167 -25.30 24.70 2.92
CA ASP A 167 -26.45 25.58 3.18
C ASP A 167 -27.59 24.81 3.86
N ARG A 168 -27.43 24.46 5.14
CA ARG A 168 -28.60 24.14 5.99
C ARG A 168 -28.75 25.20 7.06
N SER A 169 -30.01 25.59 7.26
CA SER A 169 -30.58 26.50 8.24
C SER A 169 -29.71 26.84 9.46
N PRO A 170 -29.77 28.09 9.99
CA PRO A 170 -29.00 28.58 11.15
C PRO A 170 -29.20 27.83 12.50
N LEU A 171 -29.86 26.67 12.49
CA LEU A 171 -30.22 25.86 13.66
C LEU A 171 -29.26 24.69 13.96
N ARG A 172 -28.25 24.39 13.13
CA ARG A 172 -27.22 23.38 13.44
C ARG A 172 -25.83 23.89 13.07
N GLU A 173 -25.15 24.53 14.01
CA GLU A 173 -23.71 24.81 13.92
C GLU A 173 -22.94 23.48 13.86
N MET A 174 -22.38 23.15 12.70
CA MET A 174 -21.44 22.04 12.57
C MET A 174 -20.12 22.40 13.24
N THR A 175 -19.54 21.45 13.98
CA THR A 175 -18.22 21.67 14.58
C THR A 175 -17.15 21.58 13.49
N ILE A 176 -16.47 22.70 13.21
CA ILE A 176 -15.38 22.77 12.22
C ILE A 176 -14.14 22.09 12.79
N LEU A 177 -13.67 21.04 12.10
CA LEU A 177 -12.47 20.32 12.49
C LEU A 177 -11.23 21.02 11.93
N ASN A 178 -10.25 21.27 12.80
CA ASN A 178 -8.94 21.79 12.41
C ASN A 178 -7.91 20.65 12.29
N THR A 179 -6.81 20.89 11.60
CA THR A 179 -5.79 19.86 11.28
C THR A 179 -4.95 19.39 12.48
N SER A 180 -5.09 19.99 13.68
CA SER A 180 -4.17 19.74 14.80
C SER A 180 -4.85 19.26 16.08
N ASN A 181 -6.16 19.00 16.05
CA ASN A 181 -6.92 18.66 17.26
C ASN A 181 -7.11 17.14 17.48
N PRO A 182 -6.93 16.62 18.71
CA PRO A 182 -7.33 15.27 19.14
C PRO A 182 -8.71 14.81 18.66
N LEU A 183 -9.71 15.69 18.69
CA LEU A 183 -11.05 15.37 18.18
C LEU A 183 -10.99 15.06 16.67
N THR A 184 -10.30 15.87 15.89
CA THR A 184 -10.15 15.66 14.45
C THR A 184 -9.53 14.31 14.13
N PHE A 185 -8.46 13.94 14.83
CA PHE A 185 -7.84 12.61 14.70
C PHE A 185 -8.85 11.51 15.00
N SER A 186 -9.54 11.60 16.14
CA SER A 186 -10.58 10.64 16.52
C SER A 186 -11.66 10.49 15.44
N ILE A 187 -12.14 11.60 14.85
CA ILE A 187 -13.19 11.56 13.81
C ILE A 187 -12.65 10.97 12.51
N VAL A 188 -11.49 11.43 12.02
CA VAL A 188 -10.92 10.96 10.75
C VAL A 188 -10.55 9.47 10.81
N ILE A 189 -9.96 9.01 11.92
CA ILE A 189 -9.66 7.58 12.12
C ILE A 189 -10.96 6.77 12.20
N SER A 190 -12.00 7.28 12.86
CA SER A 190 -13.30 6.61 12.94
C SER A 190 -14.00 6.50 11.58
N PHE A 191 -13.98 7.58 10.81
CA PHE A 191 -14.48 7.62 9.43
C PHE A 191 -13.76 6.59 8.56
N GLN A 192 -12.42 6.57 8.63
CA GLN A 192 -11.60 5.61 7.91
C GLN A 192 -11.85 4.17 8.34
N ARG A 193 -12.04 3.91 9.64
CA ARG A 193 -12.37 2.58 10.16
C ARG A 193 -13.71 2.09 9.63
N CYS A 194 -14.73 2.95 9.54
CA CYS A 194 -16.00 2.61 8.92
C CYS A 194 -15.83 2.22 7.45
N LEU A 195 -14.99 2.95 6.69
CA LEU A 195 -14.70 2.61 5.29
C LEU A 195 -14.00 1.25 5.15
N ILE A 196 -12.99 0.97 5.98
CA ILE A 196 -12.34 -0.36 6.00
C ILE A 196 -13.39 -1.44 6.25
N ASN A 197 -14.21 -1.28 7.30
CA ASN A 197 -15.20 -2.27 7.68
C ASN A 197 -16.30 -2.46 6.62
N LEU A 198 -16.70 -1.40 5.91
CA LEU A 198 -17.61 -1.49 4.75
C LEU A 198 -16.96 -2.25 3.59
N GLY A 199 -15.69 -1.97 3.30
CA GLY A 199 -14.88 -2.71 2.33
C GLY A 199 -14.85 -4.20 2.67
N SER A 200 -14.44 -4.54 3.89
CA SER A 200 -14.40 -5.92 4.38
C SER A 200 -15.76 -6.62 4.36
N ALA A 201 -16.85 -5.94 4.75
CA ALA A 201 -18.20 -6.50 4.64
C ALA A 201 -18.58 -6.82 3.18
N HIS A 202 -18.19 -5.95 2.23
CA HIS A 202 -18.37 -6.19 0.81
C HIS A 202 -17.51 -7.34 0.27
N LEU A 203 -16.27 -7.49 0.76
CA LEU A 203 -15.40 -8.64 0.48
C LEU A 203 -16.13 -9.94 0.85
N TYR A 204 -16.56 -10.09 2.11
CA TYR A 204 -17.29 -11.28 2.56
C TYR A 204 -18.56 -11.51 1.77
N ARG A 205 -19.35 -10.45 1.49
CA ARG A 205 -20.55 -10.58 0.65
C ARG A 205 -20.22 -11.17 -0.71
N THR A 206 -19.18 -10.69 -1.39
CA THR A 206 -18.80 -11.16 -2.73
C THR A 206 -18.32 -12.62 -2.70
N LEU A 207 -17.49 -12.98 -1.71
CA LEU A 207 -17.00 -14.35 -1.53
C LEU A 207 -18.15 -15.34 -1.37
N LEU A 208 -19.13 -14.98 -0.53
CA LEU A 208 -20.24 -15.87 -0.14
C LEU A 208 -21.46 -15.78 -1.08
N ASN A 209 -21.41 -14.98 -2.16
CA ASN A 209 -22.58 -14.68 -2.99
C ASN A 209 -22.96 -15.78 -3.98
N LYS A 210 -22.01 -16.61 -4.42
CA LYS A 210 -22.25 -17.63 -5.44
C LYS A 210 -21.39 -18.87 -5.21
N PRO A 211 -21.98 -20.07 -5.16
CA PRO A 211 -21.24 -21.33 -5.14
C PRO A 211 -20.48 -21.45 -6.47
N SER A 212 -19.16 -21.40 -6.42
CA SER A 212 -18.31 -21.57 -7.59
C SER A 212 -16.97 -22.14 -7.16
N SER A 213 -16.49 -23.12 -7.92
CA SER A 213 -15.14 -23.70 -7.81
C SER A 213 -14.08 -22.84 -8.50
N HIS A 214 -14.46 -21.79 -9.24
CA HIS A 214 -13.51 -20.92 -9.91
C HIS A 214 -13.14 -19.71 -9.04
N PRO A 215 -11.90 -19.21 -9.18
CA PRO A 215 -11.49 -17.94 -8.59
C PRO A 215 -12.43 -16.82 -9.00
N LYS A 216 -12.70 -15.91 -8.07
CA LYS A 216 -13.49 -14.70 -8.33
C LYS A 216 -12.69 -13.74 -9.19
N ARG A 217 -13.36 -12.90 -9.98
CA ARG A 217 -12.69 -11.85 -10.77
C ARG A 217 -12.53 -10.58 -9.93
N ILE A 218 -11.55 -9.74 -10.25
CA ILE A 218 -11.30 -8.48 -9.54
C ILE A 218 -12.54 -7.56 -9.62
N GLU A 219 -13.23 -7.57 -10.76
CA GLU A 219 -14.41 -6.74 -11.02
C GLU A 219 -15.58 -7.09 -10.09
N ASP A 220 -15.65 -8.33 -9.59
CA ASP A 220 -16.65 -8.77 -8.62
C ASP A 220 -16.49 -8.04 -7.27
N PHE A 221 -15.29 -7.55 -6.97
CA PHE A 221 -14.95 -6.83 -5.75
C PHE A 221 -14.99 -5.30 -5.90
N LYS A 222 -15.50 -4.76 -7.01
CA LYS A 222 -15.51 -3.31 -7.30
C LYS A 222 -16.01 -2.43 -6.14
N LYS A 223 -17.02 -2.87 -5.39
CA LYS A 223 -17.55 -2.12 -4.24
C LYS A 223 -16.63 -2.16 -3.03
N SER A 224 -16.02 -3.32 -2.77
CA SER A 224 -15.03 -3.49 -1.70
C SER A 224 -13.80 -2.61 -1.96
N ILE A 225 -13.22 -2.76 -3.16
CA ILE A 225 -12.06 -1.98 -3.61
C ILE A 225 -12.36 -0.48 -3.55
N ARG A 226 -13.56 -0.03 -3.96
CA ARG A 226 -13.95 1.38 -3.87
C ARG A 226 -13.83 1.92 -2.44
N TYR A 227 -14.38 1.23 -1.44
CA TYR A 227 -14.31 1.70 -0.04
C TYR A 227 -12.88 1.68 0.50
N LEU A 228 -12.11 0.62 0.19
CA LEU A 228 -10.72 0.50 0.64
C LEU A 228 -9.80 1.54 -0.02
N ASN A 229 -10.01 1.85 -1.29
CA ASN A 229 -9.29 2.92 -1.98
C ASN A 229 -9.59 4.30 -1.38
N ILE A 230 -10.85 4.56 -1.00
CA ILE A 230 -11.18 5.80 -0.29
C ILE A 230 -10.51 5.82 1.09
N ALA A 231 -10.48 4.69 1.80
CA ALA A 231 -9.81 4.56 3.09
C ALA A 231 -8.30 4.82 3.00
N SER A 232 -7.61 4.33 1.96
CA SER A 232 -6.18 4.55 1.75
C SER A 232 -5.85 5.99 1.34
N LEU A 233 -6.77 6.66 0.63
CA LEU A 233 -6.63 8.08 0.31
C LEU A 233 -6.90 8.98 1.52
N CYS A 234 -7.82 8.60 2.42
CA CYS A 234 -8.08 9.34 3.66
C CYS A 234 -6.93 9.21 4.65
N LEU A 235 -6.49 7.98 4.95
CA LEU A 235 -5.43 7.72 5.93
C LEU A 235 -4.49 6.59 5.44
N PRO A 236 -3.50 6.93 4.59
CA PRO A 236 -2.54 5.99 3.99
C PRO A 236 -1.59 5.36 5.02
N ALA A 237 -1.52 5.91 6.23
CA ALA A 237 -0.63 5.42 7.27
C ALA A 237 -1.07 4.08 7.89
N VAL A 238 -2.33 3.66 7.67
CA VAL A 238 -2.94 2.51 8.34
C VAL A 238 -2.83 1.24 7.50
N GLY A 239 -2.05 0.29 8.00
CA GLY A 239 -1.76 -1.00 7.36
C GLY A 239 -2.98 -1.89 7.12
N ASP A 240 -3.99 -1.78 7.98
CA ASP A 240 -5.20 -2.62 7.92
C ASP A 240 -5.94 -2.47 6.57
N THR A 241 -5.90 -1.29 5.95
CA THR A 241 -6.53 -1.07 4.64
C THR A 241 -5.89 -1.94 3.56
N TYR A 242 -4.57 -1.93 3.49
CA TYR A 242 -3.78 -2.70 2.53
C TYR A 242 -3.90 -4.21 2.81
N PHE A 243 -3.99 -4.61 4.08
CA PHE A 243 -4.27 -6.01 4.41
C PHE A 243 -5.60 -6.50 3.86
N GLN A 244 -6.66 -5.69 3.90
CA GLN A 244 -7.96 -6.07 3.32
C GLN A 244 -7.91 -6.10 1.78
N LEU A 245 -7.12 -5.23 1.15
CA LEU A 245 -6.84 -5.30 -0.29
C LEU A 245 -6.09 -6.60 -0.64
N ALA A 246 -5.09 -7.00 0.16
CA ALA A 246 -4.38 -8.25 -0.01
C ALA A 246 -5.34 -9.46 0.01
N LYS A 247 -6.29 -9.52 0.95
CA LYS A 247 -7.31 -10.59 0.98
C LYS A 247 -8.14 -10.68 -0.30
N ILE A 248 -8.49 -9.54 -0.90
CA ILE A 248 -9.18 -9.50 -2.20
C ILE A 248 -8.28 -10.11 -3.28
N TYR A 249 -7.03 -9.65 -3.36
CA TYR A 249 -6.12 -10.09 -4.41
C TYR A 249 -5.77 -11.57 -4.31
N LEU A 250 -5.63 -12.10 -3.10
CA LEU A 250 -5.51 -13.53 -2.84
C LEU A 250 -6.72 -14.30 -3.39
N SER A 251 -7.94 -13.83 -3.10
CA SER A 251 -9.20 -14.45 -3.56
C SER A 251 -9.40 -14.39 -5.09
N THR A 252 -8.66 -13.52 -5.77
CA THR A 252 -8.63 -13.38 -7.24
C THR A 252 -7.38 -13.99 -7.88
N GLU A 253 -6.52 -14.62 -7.07
CA GLU A 253 -5.23 -15.20 -7.45
C GLU A 253 -4.28 -14.22 -8.18
N LYS A 254 -4.30 -12.96 -7.76
CA LYS A 254 -3.43 -11.88 -8.21
C LYS A 254 -2.24 -11.76 -7.27
N PHE A 255 -1.31 -12.70 -7.39
CA PHE A 255 -0.22 -12.86 -6.43
C PHE A 255 0.75 -11.68 -6.38
N SER A 256 0.94 -10.97 -7.51
CA SER A 256 1.77 -9.75 -7.54
C SER A 256 1.20 -8.67 -6.63
N LEU A 257 -0.09 -8.35 -6.82
CA LEU A 257 -0.82 -7.39 -6.00
C LEU A 257 -0.97 -7.87 -4.55
N TYR A 258 -1.21 -9.16 -4.33
CA TYR A 258 -1.25 -9.74 -2.98
C TYR A 258 0.04 -9.47 -2.22
N PHE A 259 1.18 -9.79 -2.84
CA PHE A 259 2.49 -9.60 -2.21
C PHE A 259 2.81 -8.12 -2.00
N PHE A 260 2.53 -7.27 -2.99
CA PHE A 260 2.64 -5.82 -2.88
C PHE A 260 1.83 -5.26 -1.69
N GLU A 261 0.55 -5.61 -1.59
CA GLU A 261 -0.34 -5.11 -0.54
C GLU A 261 0.03 -5.62 0.86
N LEU A 262 0.55 -6.84 0.99
CA LEU A 262 1.10 -7.33 2.26
C LEU A 262 2.32 -6.53 2.71
N ILE A 263 3.24 -6.24 1.79
CA ILE A 263 4.41 -5.39 2.06
C ILE A 263 3.95 -4.00 2.48
N ARG A 264 3.00 -3.40 1.76
CA ARG A 264 2.40 -2.12 2.11
C ARG A 264 1.76 -2.14 3.48
N GLY A 265 0.92 -3.13 3.77
CA GLY A 265 0.28 -3.30 5.08
C GLY A 265 1.27 -3.45 6.23
N SER A 266 2.45 -4.02 5.96
CA SER A 266 3.50 -4.27 6.96
C SER A 266 4.47 -3.10 7.16
N LEU A 267 4.62 -2.21 6.18
CA LEU A 267 5.69 -1.21 6.13
C LEU A 267 5.19 0.23 5.96
N VAL A 268 3.94 0.49 6.33
CA VAL A 268 3.43 1.85 6.57
C VAL A 268 3.66 2.29 8.02
N ARG A 269 3.42 3.57 8.33
CA ARG A 269 3.68 4.14 9.67
C ARG A 269 2.93 3.42 10.80
N ILE A 270 1.69 2.97 10.57
CA ILE A 270 0.89 2.18 11.50
C ILE A 270 0.69 0.80 10.86
N PRO A 271 1.64 -0.13 11.03
CA PRO A 271 1.61 -1.42 10.34
C PRO A 271 0.46 -2.30 10.86
N SER A 272 0.02 -3.24 10.02
CA SER A 272 -0.91 -4.29 10.39
C SER A 272 -0.15 -5.54 10.79
N GLU A 273 -0.36 -5.99 12.03
CA GLU A 273 0.25 -7.23 12.55
C GLU A 273 -0.20 -8.47 11.77
N ASP A 274 -1.45 -8.48 11.28
CA ASP A 274 -1.98 -9.56 10.48
C ASP A 274 -1.31 -9.61 9.10
N ALA A 275 -1.08 -8.45 8.47
CA ALA A 275 -0.32 -8.38 7.22
C ALA A 275 1.11 -8.90 7.40
N LEU A 276 1.78 -8.48 8.48
CA LEU A 276 3.15 -8.92 8.78
C LEU A 276 3.21 -10.43 9.04
N THR A 277 2.21 -10.99 9.71
CA THR A 277 2.10 -12.43 9.98
C THR A 277 1.90 -13.21 8.68
N CYS A 278 0.96 -12.80 7.84
CA CYS A 278 0.74 -13.42 6.53
C CYS A 278 1.97 -13.29 5.62
N LEU A 279 2.66 -12.15 5.65
CA LEU A 279 3.87 -11.92 4.86
C LEU A 279 5.02 -12.83 5.30
N LYS A 280 5.24 -12.97 6.61
CA LYS A 280 6.21 -13.93 7.16
C LYS A 280 5.88 -15.36 6.77
N GLY A 281 4.60 -15.75 6.85
CA GLY A 281 4.14 -17.06 6.38
C GLY A 281 4.42 -17.28 4.90
N PHE A 282 4.06 -16.30 4.07
CA PHE A 282 4.23 -16.36 2.62
C PHE A 282 5.70 -16.46 2.18
N ILE A 283 6.63 -15.78 2.87
CA ILE A 283 8.07 -15.80 2.54
C ILE A 283 8.78 -16.98 3.22
N LEU A 284 8.61 -17.16 4.53
CA LEU A 284 9.47 -18.01 5.36
C LEU A 284 8.94 -19.43 5.57
N ALA A 285 7.66 -19.70 5.29
CA ALA A 285 7.04 -21.00 5.55
C ALA A 285 6.60 -21.67 4.24
N PRO A 286 7.36 -22.66 3.72
CA PRO A 286 7.00 -23.40 2.49
C PRO A 286 5.63 -24.09 2.58
N ASN A 287 5.23 -24.45 3.81
CA ASN A 287 3.97 -25.11 4.08
C ASN A 287 2.76 -24.17 4.19
N PHE A 288 2.97 -22.85 4.08
CA PHE A 288 1.90 -21.86 4.13
C PHE A 288 0.92 -22.05 2.96
N SER A 289 -0.38 -22.05 3.24
CA SER A 289 -1.44 -22.40 2.28
C SER A 289 -1.37 -21.57 0.99
N GLU A 290 -1.19 -20.27 1.13
CA GLU A 290 -1.17 -19.29 0.04
C GLU A 290 0.07 -19.47 -0.83
N ARG A 291 1.19 -19.88 -0.24
CA ARG A 291 2.43 -20.20 -0.96
C ARG A 291 2.28 -21.52 -1.71
N LYS A 292 1.76 -22.55 -1.07
CA LYS A 292 1.42 -23.84 -1.73
C LYS A 292 0.49 -23.61 -2.93
N HIS A 293 -0.51 -22.75 -2.78
CA HIS A 293 -1.42 -22.41 -3.87
C HIS A 293 -0.71 -21.78 -5.07
N LEU A 294 0.22 -20.84 -4.83
CA LEU A 294 1.04 -20.23 -5.89
C LEU A 294 1.91 -21.28 -6.61
N VAL A 295 2.59 -22.14 -5.87
CA VAL A 295 3.47 -23.18 -6.43
C VAL A 295 2.67 -24.19 -7.25
N ASN A 296 1.55 -24.69 -6.71
CA ASN A 296 0.67 -25.61 -7.43
C ASN A 296 0.14 -25.01 -8.74
N LYS A 297 -0.26 -23.72 -8.70
CA LYS A 297 -0.72 -22.99 -9.88
C LYS A 297 0.38 -22.93 -10.95
N LEU A 298 1.63 -22.72 -10.55
CA LEU A 298 2.78 -22.71 -11.45
C LEU A 298 3.06 -24.07 -12.07
N GLU A 299 3.04 -25.14 -11.27
CA GLU A 299 3.22 -26.52 -11.74
C GLU A 299 2.16 -26.91 -12.78
N MET A 300 0.91 -26.50 -12.57
CA MET A 300 -0.18 -26.67 -13.53
C MET A 300 0.08 -25.93 -14.86
N PHE A 301 0.71 -24.76 -14.83
CA PHE A 301 1.01 -24.00 -16.04
C PHE A 301 2.29 -24.46 -16.75
N THR A 302 3.24 -25.06 -16.05
CA THR A 302 4.43 -25.68 -16.68
C THR A 302 4.09 -26.97 -17.39
N SER A 303 3.06 -27.69 -16.94
CA SER A 303 2.59 -28.95 -17.56
C SER A 303 1.62 -28.75 -18.72
N LYS A 304 0.89 -27.61 -18.78
CA LYS A 304 -0.03 -27.27 -19.89
C LYS A 304 0.63 -26.28 -20.85
N SER A 305 0.96 -26.73 -22.05
CA SER A 305 1.64 -25.91 -23.07
C SER A 305 0.87 -24.63 -23.44
N LEU A 306 1.62 -23.52 -23.50
CA LEU A 306 1.50 -22.38 -24.44
C LEU A 306 0.19 -21.58 -24.60
N ARG A 307 -0.82 -21.67 -23.71
CA ARG A 307 -2.05 -20.83 -23.85
C ARG A 307 -2.32 -19.75 -22.79
N GLY A 308 -1.30 -19.31 -22.03
CA GLY A 308 -1.51 -18.29 -20.99
C GLY A 308 -0.29 -17.40 -20.66
N GLU A 309 0.34 -16.78 -21.66
CA GLU A 309 1.59 -16.00 -21.50
C GLU A 309 1.57 -14.94 -20.37
N LYS A 310 0.43 -14.26 -20.14
CA LYS A 310 0.32 -13.20 -19.11
C LYS A 310 0.28 -13.74 -17.67
N LEU A 311 -0.51 -14.80 -17.43
CA LEU A 311 -0.62 -15.42 -16.10
C LEU A 311 0.66 -16.18 -15.73
N LEU A 312 1.31 -16.77 -16.74
CA LEU A 312 2.66 -17.32 -16.65
C LEU A 312 3.67 -16.24 -16.25
N PHE A 313 3.62 -15.06 -16.87
CA PHE A 313 4.53 -13.96 -16.53
C PHE A 313 4.38 -13.48 -15.08
N GLU A 314 3.15 -13.18 -14.64
CA GLU A 314 2.89 -12.74 -13.26
C GLU A 314 3.42 -13.76 -12.24
N SER A 315 3.00 -15.01 -12.39
CA SER A 315 3.33 -16.08 -11.43
C SER A 315 4.84 -16.36 -11.41
N ARG A 316 5.51 -16.31 -12.57
CA ARG A 316 6.97 -16.53 -12.67
C ARG A 316 7.76 -15.39 -12.06
N ILE A 317 7.37 -14.14 -12.30
CA ILE A 317 8.02 -12.99 -11.68
C ILE A 317 7.90 -13.07 -10.15
N VAL A 318 6.69 -13.31 -9.63
CA VAL A 318 6.46 -13.41 -8.19
C VAL A 318 7.29 -14.55 -7.59
N LEU A 319 7.27 -15.74 -8.21
CA LEU A 319 8.09 -16.87 -7.73
C LEU A 319 9.57 -16.52 -7.73
N GLN A 320 10.05 -15.83 -8.76
CA GLN A 320 11.45 -15.48 -8.84
C GLN A 320 11.88 -14.49 -7.73
N PHE A 321 11.03 -13.53 -7.41
CA PHE A 321 11.26 -12.66 -6.26
C PHE A 321 11.23 -13.43 -4.93
N LEU A 322 10.31 -14.37 -4.77
CA LEU A 322 10.29 -15.25 -3.60
C LEU A 322 11.56 -16.09 -3.50
N SER A 323 12.03 -16.67 -4.60
CA SER A 323 13.31 -17.40 -4.65
C SER A 323 14.49 -16.53 -4.24
N MET A 324 14.57 -15.27 -4.72
CA MET A 324 15.61 -14.32 -4.31
C MET A 324 15.56 -14.03 -2.80
N LEU A 325 14.35 -13.90 -2.25
CA LEU A 325 14.15 -13.68 -0.82
C LEU A 325 14.50 -14.89 0.02
N GLU A 326 14.13 -16.09 -0.42
CA GLU A 326 14.42 -17.34 0.25
C GLU A 326 15.92 -17.63 0.32
N GLN A 327 16.63 -17.44 -0.79
CA GLN A 327 18.10 -17.53 -0.82
C GLN A 327 18.75 -16.62 0.22
N SER A 328 18.20 -15.42 0.41
CA SER A 328 18.76 -14.41 1.30
C SER A 328 18.34 -14.63 2.77
N MET A 329 17.08 -14.97 3.02
CA MET A 329 16.49 -15.03 4.36
C MET A 329 16.60 -16.41 5.00
N VAL A 330 16.41 -17.47 4.21
CA VAL A 330 16.29 -18.85 4.69
C VAL A 330 17.00 -19.84 3.74
N PRO A 331 18.34 -19.73 3.60
CA PRO A 331 19.10 -20.50 2.59
C PRO A 331 19.00 -22.03 2.74
N HIS A 332 18.63 -22.54 3.92
CA HIS A 332 18.46 -23.97 4.17
C HIS A 332 17.12 -24.55 3.67
N LEU A 333 16.15 -23.71 3.32
CA LEU A 333 14.85 -24.13 2.74
C LEU A 333 14.88 -24.23 1.21
N LEU A 334 16.05 -24.04 0.59
CA LEU A 334 16.16 -23.97 -0.86
C LEU A 334 15.97 -25.35 -1.50
N ASN A 335 14.83 -25.56 -2.16
CA ASN A 335 14.70 -26.65 -3.11
C ASN A 335 15.53 -26.31 -4.36
N ALA A 336 16.46 -27.20 -4.74
CA ALA A 336 17.37 -27.01 -5.88
C ALA A 336 16.64 -26.72 -7.22
N SER A 337 15.35 -27.04 -7.32
CA SER A 337 14.48 -26.82 -8.49
C SER A 337 14.04 -25.36 -8.71
N HIS A 338 14.18 -24.47 -7.74
CA HIS A 338 13.67 -23.09 -7.81
C HIS A 338 14.75 -22.01 -7.64
N THR A 339 16.00 -22.34 -7.96
CA THR A 339 17.10 -21.37 -7.91
C THR A 339 16.82 -20.17 -8.82
N ALA A 340 17.09 -18.98 -8.30
CA ALA A 340 16.87 -17.74 -9.01
C ALA A 340 17.77 -17.65 -10.26
N ASN A 341 17.23 -17.97 -11.44
CA ASN A 341 17.99 -17.89 -12.68
C ASN A 341 17.80 -16.53 -13.36
N HIS A 342 18.76 -15.64 -13.12
CA HIS A 342 18.75 -14.27 -13.66
C HIS A 342 18.81 -14.21 -15.19
N SER A 343 19.40 -15.20 -15.88
CA SER A 343 19.43 -15.21 -17.35
C SER A 343 18.06 -15.52 -17.93
N ILE A 344 17.37 -16.52 -17.37
CA ILE A 344 16.01 -16.91 -17.76
C ILE A 344 15.03 -15.75 -17.52
N LEU A 345 15.18 -15.04 -16.40
CA LEU A 345 14.35 -13.87 -16.11
C LEU A 345 14.57 -12.73 -17.11
N ARG A 346 15.83 -12.48 -17.50
CA ARG A 346 16.17 -11.48 -18.52
C ARG A 346 15.53 -11.85 -19.87
N GLU A 347 15.61 -13.11 -20.28
CA GLU A 347 14.97 -13.61 -21.50
C GLU A 347 13.44 -13.49 -21.43
N TYR A 348 12.83 -13.74 -20.27
CA TYR A 348 11.40 -13.53 -20.06
C TYR A 348 11.01 -12.06 -20.12
N LEU A 349 11.78 -11.16 -19.51
CA LEU A 349 11.55 -9.72 -19.63
C LEU A 349 11.66 -9.27 -21.09
N GLN A 350 12.68 -9.74 -21.83
CA GLN A 350 12.89 -9.43 -23.24
C GLN A 350 11.74 -9.93 -24.13
N SER A 351 11.35 -11.19 -23.97
CA SER A 351 10.28 -11.80 -24.77
C SER A 351 8.88 -11.25 -24.43
N ALA A 352 8.67 -10.77 -23.20
CA ALA A 352 7.37 -10.29 -22.76
C ALA A 352 7.05 -8.86 -23.21
N LEU A 353 8.04 -8.05 -23.61
CA LEU A 353 7.86 -6.64 -23.92
C LEU A 353 6.93 -6.35 -25.12
N PRO A 354 7.03 -7.01 -26.30
CA PRO A 354 6.35 -6.55 -27.51
C PRO A 354 4.81 -6.60 -27.49
N ASN A 355 4.20 -7.49 -26.69
CA ASN A 355 2.79 -7.85 -26.90
C ASN A 355 1.81 -7.23 -25.88
N HIS A 356 2.25 -6.75 -24.69
CA HIS A 356 1.34 -6.24 -23.64
C HIS A 356 2.03 -5.28 -22.62
N HIS A 357 2.46 -4.09 -23.06
CA HIS A 357 3.28 -3.15 -22.28
C HIS A 357 2.69 -2.73 -20.91
N SER A 358 1.53 -2.06 -20.88
CA SER A 358 0.97 -1.43 -19.66
C SER A 358 0.64 -2.43 -18.52
N ALA A 359 0.07 -3.59 -18.83
CA ALA A 359 -0.26 -4.58 -17.80
C ALA A 359 0.97 -5.28 -17.21
N LYS A 360 2.03 -5.46 -18.00
CA LYS A 360 3.26 -6.12 -17.55
C LYS A 360 4.15 -5.16 -16.75
N ILE A 361 4.18 -3.87 -17.09
CA ILE A 361 4.94 -2.87 -16.31
C ILE A 361 4.32 -2.65 -14.91
N ASN A 362 3.00 -2.75 -14.75
CA ASN A 362 2.34 -2.75 -13.44
C ASN A 362 2.89 -3.86 -12.53
N ILE A 363 2.94 -5.10 -13.04
CA ILE A 363 3.48 -6.25 -12.31
C ILE A 363 4.93 -5.99 -11.92
N ILE A 364 5.75 -5.43 -12.82
CA ILE A 364 7.15 -5.10 -12.52
C ILE A 364 7.24 -4.05 -11.40
N PHE A 365 6.45 -2.98 -11.47
CA PHE A 365 6.42 -1.92 -10.45
C PHE A 365 5.98 -2.45 -9.07
N GLU A 366 4.92 -3.25 -9.03
CA GLU A 366 4.40 -3.89 -7.81
C GLU A 366 5.46 -4.78 -7.15
N ASN A 367 6.05 -5.70 -7.93
CA ASN A 367 7.03 -6.63 -7.39
C ASN A 367 8.35 -5.95 -7.01
N LEU A 368 8.78 -4.93 -7.76
CA LEU A 368 9.96 -4.14 -7.39
C LEU A 368 9.73 -3.41 -6.06
N THR A 369 8.54 -2.82 -5.87
CA THR A 369 8.18 -2.19 -4.59
C THR A 369 8.20 -3.22 -3.46
N ALA A 370 7.66 -4.42 -3.71
CA ALA A 370 7.67 -5.52 -2.74
C ALA A 370 9.10 -5.98 -2.39
N MET A 371 9.98 -6.07 -3.39
CA MET A 371 11.41 -6.38 -3.20
C MET A 371 12.11 -5.31 -2.36
N ILE A 372 11.90 -4.02 -2.68
CA ILE A 372 12.42 -2.89 -1.89
C ILE A 372 11.96 -2.97 -0.43
N GLY A 373 10.68 -3.28 -0.21
CA GLY A 373 10.13 -3.47 1.12
C GLY A 373 10.75 -4.64 1.88
N SER A 374 11.05 -5.72 1.16
CA SER A 374 11.59 -6.93 1.77
C SER A 374 12.99 -6.75 2.36
N PHE A 375 13.77 -5.79 1.85
CA PHE A 375 15.04 -5.40 2.48
C PHE A 375 14.85 -4.92 3.92
N ASP A 376 13.78 -4.17 4.19
CA ASP A 376 13.47 -3.67 5.53
C ASP A 376 13.11 -4.79 6.51
N LEU A 377 12.58 -5.91 6.01
CA LEU A 377 12.24 -7.09 6.78
C LEU A 377 13.47 -7.93 7.16
N MET A 378 14.63 -7.70 6.51
CA MET A 378 15.89 -8.38 6.82
C MET A 378 16.54 -7.88 8.11
N PHE A 379 16.01 -6.83 8.72
CA PHE A 379 16.55 -6.26 9.95
C PHE A 379 15.80 -6.78 11.17
N SER A 380 16.53 -7.02 12.26
CA SER A 380 15.93 -7.35 13.56
C SER A 380 15.02 -6.23 14.05
N ASN A 381 13.91 -6.61 14.70
CA ASN A 381 12.92 -5.68 15.29
C ASN A 381 13.50 -4.71 16.33
N GLU A 382 14.72 -4.95 16.82
CA GLU A 382 15.40 -4.11 17.80
C GLU A 382 15.91 -2.79 17.21
N LYS A 383 16.23 -2.74 15.91
CA LYS A 383 16.76 -1.53 15.27
C LYS A 383 15.61 -0.63 14.81
N SER A 384 15.59 0.60 15.30
CA SER A 384 14.70 1.65 14.80
C SER A 384 14.95 1.94 13.32
N LYS A 385 13.99 2.60 12.66
CA LYS A 385 14.12 2.99 11.25
C LYS A 385 15.29 3.95 11.04
N GLU A 386 15.46 4.90 11.95
CA GLU A 386 16.50 5.91 11.91
C GLU A 386 17.89 5.29 12.03
N GLU A 387 18.04 4.26 12.86
CA GLU A 387 19.28 3.49 12.96
C GLU A 387 19.56 2.73 11.68
N ARG A 388 18.56 2.02 11.14
CA ARG A 388 18.69 1.29 9.86
C ARG A 388 19.13 2.20 8.71
N ASN A 389 18.57 3.41 8.62
CA ASN A 389 18.92 4.38 7.59
C ASN A 389 20.38 4.87 7.68
N ARG A 390 20.98 4.85 8.89
CA ARG A 390 22.34 5.34 9.16
C ARG A 390 23.43 4.28 9.01
N LEU A 391 23.07 3.00 8.96
CA LEU A 391 24.01 1.89 8.77
C LEU A 391 24.86 2.11 7.51
N LYS A 392 26.15 1.84 7.61
CA LYS A 392 27.06 1.82 6.46
C LYS A 392 26.97 0.46 5.77
N TYR A 393 27.47 0.39 4.54
CA TYR A 393 27.54 -0.86 3.78
C TYR A 393 28.31 -1.96 4.52
N VAL A 394 29.40 -1.59 5.18
CA VAL A 394 30.24 -2.52 5.97
C VAL A 394 29.51 -3.11 7.18
N ASP A 395 28.42 -2.47 7.63
CA ASP A 395 27.63 -2.94 8.77
C ASP A 395 26.53 -3.95 8.35
N LEU A 396 26.40 -4.23 7.05
CA LEU A 396 25.44 -5.21 6.54
C LEU A 396 25.97 -6.63 6.71
N CYS A 397 25.08 -7.56 7.06
CA CYS A 397 25.45 -8.97 7.10
C CYS A 397 25.49 -9.58 5.69
N GLU A 398 26.16 -10.73 5.56
CA GLU A 398 26.31 -11.45 4.28
C GLU A 398 24.98 -11.66 3.56
N ARG A 399 23.92 -12.05 4.29
CA ARG A 399 22.57 -12.23 3.75
C ARG A 399 22.01 -10.96 3.12
N GLN A 400 22.20 -9.82 3.77
CA GLN A 400 21.75 -8.52 3.28
C GLN A 400 22.54 -8.08 2.04
N VAL A 401 23.85 -8.38 1.99
CA VAL A 401 24.69 -8.11 0.82
C VAL A 401 24.25 -8.99 -0.36
N LEU A 402 24.06 -10.29 -0.15
CA LEU A 402 23.57 -11.22 -1.17
C LEU A 402 22.21 -10.78 -1.74
N PHE A 403 21.30 -10.31 -0.89
CA PHE A 403 20.03 -9.75 -1.33
C PHE A 403 20.23 -8.53 -2.23
N LEU A 404 21.13 -7.60 -1.86
CA LEU A 404 21.45 -6.42 -2.66
C LEU A 404 22.13 -6.78 -3.99
N ASP A 405 22.99 -7.80 -4.02
CA ASP A 405 23.60 -8.32 -5.26
C ASP A 405 22.53 -8.78 -6.25
N SER A 406 21.66 -9.70 -5.82
CA SER A 406 20.58 -10.22 -6.65
C SER A 406 19.57 -9.14 -7.05
N SER A 407 19.23 -8.23 -6.13
CA SER A 407 18.27 -7.15 -6.36
C SER A 407 18.79 -6.15 -7.39
N PHE A 408 20.05 -5.71 -7.28
CA PHE A 408 20.61 -4.73 -8.21
C PHE A 408 20.98 -5.33 -9.56
N ASP A 409 21.26 -6.64 -9.63
CA ASP A 409 21.34 -7.34 -10.91
C ASP A 409 20.01 -7.30 -11.65
N PHE A 410 18.91 -7.63 -10.96
CA PHE A 410 17.55 -7.53 -11.50
C PHE A 410 17.22 -6.09 -11.94
N ILE A 411 17.48 -5.10 -11.09
CA ILE A 411 17.20 -3.69 -11.40
C ILE A 411 17.96 -3.24 -12.65
N ALA A 412 19.24 -3.59 -12.78
CA ALA A 412 20.03 -3.25 -13.96
C ALA A 412 19.45 -3.88 -15.24
N ASN A 413 19.11 -5.18 -15.19
CA ASN A 413 18.48 -5.86 -16.32
C ASN A 413 17.13 -5.23 -16.69
N MET A 414 16.33 -4.81 -15.70
CA MET A 414 15.05 -4.14 -15.91
C MET A 414 15.23 -2.76 -16.54
N ILE A 415 16.23 -1.98 -16.13
CA ILE A 415 16.55 -0.70 -16.78
C ILE A 415 16.90 -0.92 -18.26
N ASP A 416 17.80 -1.87 -18.54
CA ASP A 416 18.33 -2.10 -19.88
C ASP A 416 17.31 -2.69 -20.85
N VAL A 417 16.49 -3.62 -20.37
CA VAL A 417 15.56 -4.40 -21.21
C VAL A 417 14.16 -3.80 -21.23
N VAL A 418 13.70 -3.20 -20.12
CA VAL A 418 12.31 -2.76 -19.98
C VAL A 418 12.20 -1.25 -20.14
N ILE A 419 12.94 -0.49 -19.34
CA ILE A 419 12.76 0.97 -19.25
C ILE A 419 13.31 1.66 -20.48
N ILE A 420 14.61 1.53 -20.77
CA ILE A 420 15.28 2.22 -21.88
C ILE A 420 14.55 2.00 -23.21
N PRO A 421 14.16 0.78 -23.60
CA PRO A 421 13.53 0.56 -24.90
C PRO A 421 12.07 1.06 -25.01
N SER A 422 11.38 1.32 -23.88
CA SER A 422 9.91 1.47 -23.87
C SER A 422 9.39 2.78 -23.31
N TRP A 423 10.13 3.49 -22.45
CA TRP A 423 9.57 4.64 -21.72
C TRP A 423 9.15 5.79 -22.67
N GLN A 424 9.90 6.00 -23.76
CA GLN A 424 9.63 7.09 -24.70
C GLN A 424 8.43 6.80 -25.61
N THR A 425 8.18 5.53 -25.94
CA THR A 425 7.00 5.11 -26.73
C THR A 425 5.74 5.04 -25.88
N ASN A 426 5.87 4.88 -24.56
CA ASN A 426 4.76 4.71 -23.62
C ASN A 426 4.68 5.87 -22.60
N THR A 427 4.66 7.11 -23.07
CA THR A 427 4.71 8.30 -22.18
C THR A 427 3.51 8.46 -21.24
N GLU A 428 2.40 7.76 -21.51
CA GLU A 428 1.19 7.77 -20.68
C GLU A 428 1.25 6.75 -19.53
N ASP A 429 2.04 5.68 -19.68
CA ASP A 429 2.26 4.67 -18.64
C ASP A 429 3.29 5.20 -17.63
N PHE A 430 2.80 5.83 -16.56
CA PHE A 430 3.64 6.46 -15.54
C PHE A 430 4.65 5.50 -14.87
N GLN A 431 4.35 4.20 -14.87
CA GLN A 431 5.07 3.14 -14.15
C GLN A 431 6.54 3.03 -14.59
N TYR A 432 6.85 3.32 -15.86
CA TYR A 432 8.22 3.26 -16.39
C TYR A 432 9.14 4.23 -15.63
N LEU A 433 8.80 5.51 -15.61
CA LEU A 433 9.61 6.52 -14.92
C LEU A 433 9.36 6.54 -13.41
N ALA A 434 8.17 6.18 -12.95
CA ALA A 434 7.87 6.03 -11.52
C ALA A 434 8.76 4.97 -10.85
N THR A 435 9.04 3.86 -11.54
CA THR A 435 9.97 2.83 -11.09
C THR A 435 11.36 3.42 -10.79
N ILE A 436 11.87 4.26 -11.69
CA ILE A 436 13.17 4.91 -11.51
C ILE A 436 13.15 5.93 -10.37
N ARG A 437 12.07 6.72 -10.25
CA ARG A 437 11.87 7.65 -9.12
C ARG A 437 11.87 6.94 -7.77
N LEU A 438 11.14 5.82 -7.66
CA LEU A 438 11.12 4.96 -6.48
C LEU A 438 12.53 4.45 -6.15
N LEU A 439 13.26 3.90 -7.13
CA LEU A 439 14.61 3.40 -6.94
C LEU A 439 15.57 4.47 -6.39
N ILE A 440 15.60 5.65 -7.00
CA ILE A 440 16.46 6.75 -6.55
C ILE A 440 16.08 7.19 -5.12
N CYS A 441 14.79 7.23 -4.80
CA CYS A 441 14.32 7.57 -3.46
C CYS A 441 14.65 6.49 -2.42
N TRP A 442 14.63 5.22 -2.80
CA TRP A 442 15.06 4.12 -1.93
C TRP A 442 16.57 4.18 -1.67
N ILE A 443 17.37 4.29 -2.73
CA ILE A 443 18.84 4.36 -2.65
C ILE A 443 19.29 5.48 -1.71
N LYS A 444 18.72 6.67 -1.84
CA LYS A 444 19.10 7.81 -0.99
C LYS A 444 18.55 7.73 0.45
N SER A 445 17.58 6.85 0.72
CA SER A 445 16.98 6.70 2.05
C SER A 445 17.86 5.91 3.02
N TYR A 446 18.77 5.09 2.50
CA TYR A 446 19.69 4.27 3.31
C TYR A 446 21.13 4.54 2.91
N ARG A 447 21.96 4.87 3.91
CA ARG A 447 23.39 5.07 3.68
C ARG A 447 24.08 3.81 3.16
N SER A 448 23.68 2.63 3.64
CA SER A 448 24.25 1.35 3.23
C SER A 448 23.98 1.04 1.76
N ILE A 449 22.74 1.24 1.30
CA ILE A 449 22.34 1.03 -0.10
C ILE A 449 23.01 2.06 -1.01
N LEU A 450 23.08 3.34 -0.60
CA LEU A 450 23.80 4.36 -1.37
C LEU A 450 25.28 4.00 -1.55
N GLN A 451 25.94 3.53 -0.49
CA GLN A 451 27.33 3.11 -0.56
C GLN A 451 27.53 1.87 -1.43
N TYR A 452 26.65 0.88 -1.32
CA TYR A 452 26.66 -0.31 -2.16
C TYR A 452 26.50 0.06 -3.64
N THR A 453 25.48 0.86 -3.97
CA THR A 453 25.17 1.24 -5.36
C THR A 453 26.24 2.07 -6.03
N HIS A 454 26.92 2.97 -5.30
CA HIS A 454 28.08 3.71 -5.84
C HIS A 454 29.23 2.80 -6.29
N ARG A 455 29.30 1.55 -5.82
CA ARG A 455 30.34 0.56 -6.16
C ARG A 455 29.84 -0.46 -7.18
N ASN A 456 28.53 -0.55 -7.41
CA ASN A 456 27.96 -1.52 -8.33
C ASN A 456 28.10 -1.02 -9.78
N LYS A 457 29.11 -1.52 -10.49
CA LYS A 457 29.44 -1.12 -11.87
C LYS A 457 28.31 -1.40 -12.86
N LYS A 458 27.63 -2.54 -12.74
CA LYS A 458 26.53 -2.92 -13.65
C LYS A 458 25.38 -1.92 -13.54
N PHE A 459 24.86 -1.70 -12.34
CA PHE A 459 23.81 -0.72 -12.08
C PHE A 459 24.21 0.70 -12.51
N CYS A 460 25.41 1.17 -12.13
CA CYS A 460 25.85 2.52 -12.49
C CYS A 460 25.93 2.71 -14.00
N THR A 461 26.35 1.67 -14.76
CA THR A 461 26.42 1.71 -16.22
C THR A 461 25.02 1.79 -16.83
N SER A 462 24.12 0.87 -16.46
CA SER A 462 22.72 0.87 -16.94
C SER A 462 22.00 2.19 -16.61
N PHE A 463 22.22 2.72 -15.40
CA PHE A 463 21.62 3.98 -14.97
C PHE A 463 22.21 5.19 -15.72
N ALA A 464 23.51 5.20 -16.01
CA ALA A 464 24.12 6.25 -16.83
C ALA A 464 23.60 6.24 -18.27
N LEU A 465 23.41 5.05 -18.85
CA LEU A 465 22.79 4.91 -20.17
C LEU A 465 21.36 5.45 -20.20
N LEU A 466 20.55 5.12 -19.18
CA LEU A 466 19.21 5.69 -19.02
C LEU A 466 19.25 7.22 -18.89
N LEU A 467 20.16 7.78 -18.08
CA LEU A 467 20.27 9.23 -17.95
C LEU A 467 20.64 9.90 -19.27
N ASN A 468 21.55 9.31 -20.04
CA ASN A 468 21.91 9.81 -21.37
C ASN A 468 20.70 9.80 -22.30
N ASP A 469 19.90 8.74 -22.27
CA ASP A 469 18.68 8.61 -23.06
C ASP A 469 17.63 9.67 -22.69
N LEU A 470 17.42 9.89 -21.38
CA LEU A 470 16.53 10.94 -20.86
C LEU A 470 17.00 12.35 -21.21
N ILE A 471 18.30 12.64 -21.09
CA ILE A 471 18.88 13.96 -21.39
C ILE A 471 18.74 14.28 -22.88
N ASN A 472 18.98 13.29 -23.75
CA ASN A 472 18.96 13.44 -25.20
C ASN A 472 17.55 13.29 -25.81
N SER A 473 16.55 12.91 -25.02
CA SER A 473 15.16 12.79 -25.44
C SER A 473 14.60 14.11 -26.01
N SER A 474 13.74 13.98 -27.03
CA SER A 474 12.96 15.11 -27.56
C SER A 474 12.04 15.76 -26.52
N LEU A 475 11.64 15.03 -25.47
CA LEU A 475 10.81 15.54 -24.38
C LEU A 475 11.58 16.44 -23.40
N ASN A 476 12.91 16.39 -23.41
CA ASN A 476 13.77 17.25 -22.58
C ASN A 476 14.34 18.45 -23.36
N HIS A 477 13.70 18.85 -24.47
CA HIS A 477 14.17 19.95 -25.29
C HIS A 477 13.88 21.33 -24.66
N PRO A 478 14.82 22.30 -24.70
CA PRO A 478 16.22 22.18 -25.15
C PRO A 478 17.06 21.52 -24.05
N ARG A 479 17.72 20.38 -24.35
CA ARG A 479 18.47 19.49 -23.44
C ARG A 479 18.78 20.09 -22.06
N TYR A 480 17.77 20.10 -21.19
CA TYR A 480 17.81 20.90 -19.97
C TYR A 480 18.43 20.09 -18.83
N LEU A 481 19.45 20.65 -18.19
CA LEU A 481 20.06 20.10 -16.98
C LEU A 481 19.59 20.93 -15.77
N PRO A 482 18.64 20.43 -14.96
CA PRO A 482 18.15 21.16 -13.80
C PRO A 482 19.27 21.43 -12.78
N SER A 483 19.50 22.70 -12.46
CA SER A 483 20.41 23.12 -11.38
C SER A 483 19.78 22.95 -9.99
N HIS A 484 18.45 22.98 -9.92
CA HIS A 484 17.67 22.86 -8.70
C HIS A 484 16.69 21.69 -8.78
N ARG A 485 16.28 21.21 -7.60
CA ARG A 485 15.26 20.16 -7.50
C ARG A 485 13.95 20.67 -8.12
N PRO A 486 13.33 19.92 -9.05
CA PRO A 486 12.10 20.38 -9.70
C PRO A 486 10.96 20.51 -8.67
N ARG A 487 10.02 21.42 -8.98
CA ARG A 487 8.81 21.65 -8.21
C ARG A 487 7.59 21.16 -8.98
N ARG A 488 6.51 20.87 -8.25
CA ARG A 488 5.20 20.46 -8.79
C ARG A 488 4.08 20.96 -7.89
N ARG A 489 2.84 20.96 -8.40
CA ARG A 489 1.66 21.49 -7.69
C ARG A 489 0.84 20.43 -6.98
N TYR A 490 0.98 19.16 -7.35
CA TYR A 490 0.25 18.04 -6.76
C TYR A 490 1.07 16.73 -6.84
N TYR A 491 0.62 15.71 -6.12
CA TYR A 491 1.23 14.37 -6.12
C TYR A 491 0.83 13.57 -7.34
N PHE A 492 1.79 12.89 -7.96
CA PHE A 492 1.52 11.96 -9.05
C PHE A 492 1.09 10.59 -8.52
N GLU A 493 0.63 9.72 -9.42
CA GLU A 493 0.06 8.41 -9.08
C GLU A 493 0.98 7.58 -8.19
N GLU A 494 2.28 7.52 -8.50
CA GLU A 494 3.25 6.77 -7.71
C GLU A 494 3.49 7.35 -6.31
N ASP A 495 3.35 8.67 -6.15
CA ASP A 495 3.47 9.34 -4.85
C ASP A 495 2.26 9.05 -3.97
N ILE A 496 1.07 8.97 -4.57
CA ILE A 496 -0.18 8.61 -3.90
C ILE A 496 -0.15 7.14 -3.51
N ILE A 497 0.23 6.27 -4.45
CA ILE A 497 0.39 4.85 -4.22
C ILE A 497 1.36 4.67 -3.06
N LEU A 498 2.57 5.23 -3.09
CA LEU A 498 3.64 4.97 -2.12
C LEU A 498 3.64 5.89 -0.89
N ARG A 499 2.59 6.69 -0.71
CA ARG A 499 2.45 7.56 0.46
C ARG A 499 2.51 6.74 1.74
N GLU A 500 3.26 7.23 2.71
CA GLU A 500 3.53 6.57 3.99
C GLU A 500 4.31 5.25 3.92
N PHE A 501 4.90 4.92 2.77
CA PHE A 501 5.76 3.74 2.66
C PHE A 501 7.12 4.02 3.32
N SER A 502 7.43 3.27 4.39
CA SER A 502 8.61 3.53 5.23
C SER A 502 9.94 3.35 4.49
N CYS A 503 10.01 2.51 3.45
CA CYS A 503 11.24 2.24 2.70
C CYS A 503 11.75 3.45 1.89
N VAL A 504 10.90 4.45 1.67
CA VAL A 504 11.28 5.74 1.06
C VAL A 504 11.15 6.90 2.06
N ASN A 505 11.21 6.61 3.36
CA ASN A 505 10.98 7.59 4.42
C ASN A 505 9.64 8.31 4.29
N PHE A 506 8.59 7.54 3.99
CA PHE A 506 7.18 7.97 3.94
C PHE A 506 6.76 8.85 2.75
N ALA A 507 7.70 9.36 1.94
CA ALA A 507 7.41 10.15 0.74
C ALA A 507 8.54 10.08 -0.30
N LEU A 508 8.20 10.21 -1.59
CA LEU A 508 9.19 10.36 -2.65
C LEU A 508 9.75 11.79 -2.63
N THR A 509 10.96 11.95 -2.11
CA THR A 509 11.58 13.28 -1.85
C THR A 509 12.45 13.78 -3.02
N ASP A 510 12.22 13.29 -4.23
CA ASP A 510 12.93 13.70 -5.45
C ASP A 510 12.40 15.02 -6.02
N PHE A 511 11.17 15.41 -5.67
CA PHE A 511 10.62 16.74 -5.89
C PHE A 511 10.81 17.67 -4.69
N ASN A 512 10.74 18.98 -4.94
CA ASN A 512 10.45 19.97 -3.92
C ASN A 512 8.94 20.26 -3.93
N ASP A 513 8.26 19.77 -2.89
CA ASP A 513 6.81 19.81 -2.74
C ASP A 513 6.30 21.06 -1.98
N ASP A 514 7.12 22.11 -1.83
CA ASP A 514 6.73 23.37 -1.20
C ASP A 514 5.41 23.94 -1.79
N LEU A 515 5.22 23.83 -3.10
CA LEU A 515 4.01 24.32 -3.78
C LEU A 515 2.77 23.45 -3.50
N VAL A 516 2.97 22.17 -3.18
CA VAL A 516 1.87 21.25 -2.80
C VAL A 516 1.35 21.63 -1.41
N TYR A 517 2.25 21.78 -0.45
CA TYR A 517 1.90 22.02 0.97
C TYR A 517 1.48 23.46 1.28
N ASN A 518 1.97 24.43 0.50
CA ASN A 518 1.56 25.84 0.66
C ASN A 518 0.31 26.20 -0.16
N SER A 519 -0.26 25.26 -0.92
CA SER A 519 -1.49 25.49 -1.67
C SER A 519 -2.71 25.53 -0.74
N PRO A 520 -3.69 26.43 -0.97
CA PRO A 520 -4.98 26.37 -0.27
C PRO A 520 -5.73 25.06 -0.56
N ASN A 521 -5.43 24.39 -1.68
CA ASN A 521 -6.03 23.13 -2.09
C ASN A 521 -5.17 21.89 -1.71
N MET A 522 -4.31 22.02 -0.70
CA MET A 522 -3.33 21.00 -0.32
C MET A 522 -3.93 19.59 -0.22
N ILE A 523 -5.09 19.45 0.44
CA ILE A 523 -5.71 18.15 0.76
C ILE A 523 -6.10 17.39 -0.51
N ASN A 524 -6.58 18.12 -1.52
CA ASN A 524 -6.89 17.57 -2.84
C ASN A 524 -5.60 17.29 -3.64
N ASN A 525 -4.61 18.17 -3.55
CA ASN A 525 -3.34 18.02 -4.27
C ASN A 525 -2.54 16.78 -3.81
N ILE A 526 -2.57 16.44 -2.51
CA ILE A 526 -1.85 15.26 -1.97
C ILE A 526 -2.53 13.92 -2.29
N ILE A 527 -3.76 13.93 -2.83
CA ILE A 527 -4.46 12.73 -3.33
C ILE A 527 -4.55 12.71 -4.87
N GLY A 528 -3.85 13.61 -5.56
CA GLY A 528 -3.87 13.67 -7.03
C GLY A 528 -5.17 14.19 -7.62
N CYS A 529 -5.93 15.01 -6.89
CA CYS A 529 -7.14 15.66 -7.38
C CYS A 529 -6.98 17.20 -7.44
N PRO A 530 -5.97 17.74 -8.14
CA PRO A 530 -5.82 19.19 -8.27
C PRO A 530 -7.04 19.80 -8.97
N THR A 531 -7.16 21.13 -8.91
CA THR A 531 -8.16 21.86 -9.71
C THR A 531 -7.92 21.62 -11.21
N SER A 532 -8.95 21.80 -12.02
CA SER A 532 -8.85 21.63 -13.48
C SER A 532 -7.78 22.51 -14.11
N THR A 533 -7.51 23.69 -13.54
CA THR A 533 -6.46 24.61 -14.00
C THR A 533 -5.04 24.15 -13.65
N ASP A 534 -4.88 23.34 -12.61
CA ASP A 534 -3.57 22.86 -12.14
C ASP A 534 -3.25 21.43 -12.63
N ARG A 535 -4.25 20.70 -13.15
CA ARG A 535 -4.06 19.34 -13.64
C ARG A 535 -3.24 19.36 -14.93
N LEU A 536 -2.12 18.63 -14.91
CA LEU A 536 -1.27 18.48 -16.08
C LEU A 536 -1.75 17.32 -16.96
N TYR A 537 -1.43 17.41 -18.25
CA TYR A 537 -1.56 16.28 -19.16
C TYR A 537 -0.51 15.19 -18.84
N PRO A 538 -0.77 13.89 -19.13
CA PRO A 538 0.16 12.80 -18.82
C PRO A 538 1.59 13.05 -19.34
N LYS A 539 1.71 13.63 -20.55
CA LYS A 539 3.00 13.98 -21.16
C LYS A 539 3.77 15.04 -20.37
N GLU A 540 3.08 16.02 -19.78
CA GLU A 540 3.69 17.07 -18.95
C GLU A 540 4.14 16.53 -17.60
N GLU A 541 3.37 15.63 -16.99
CA GLU A 541 3.83 14.88 -15.81
C GLU A 541 5.08 14.06 -16.14
N CYS A 542 5.10 13.39 -17.30
CA CYS A 542 6.27 12.65 -17.79
C CYS A 542 7.50 13.57 -17.89
N ILE A 543 7.38 14.77 -18.45
CA ILE A 543 8.48 15.76 -18.49
C ILE A 543 8.98 16.12 -17.10
N LEU A 544 8.09 16.29 -16.12
CA LEU A 544 8.49 16.54 -14.73
C LEU A 544 9.20 15.34 -14.10
N ARG A 545 8.74 14.11 -14.38
CA ARG A 545 9.44 12.88 -13.96
C ARG A 545 10.85 12.83 -14.55
N ILE A 546 11.02 13.09 -15.85
CA ILE A 546 12.33 13.18 -16.52
C ILE A 546 13.24 14.17 -15.78
N LYS A 547 12.76 15.39 -15.52
CA LYS A 547 13.55 16.42 -14.80
C LYS A 547 13.97 15.97 -13.40
N SER A 548 13.07 15.29 -12.66
CA SER A 548 13.38 14.79 -11.31
C SER A 548 14.44 13.68 -11.31
N ILE A 549 14.37 12.78 -12.30
CA ILE A 549 15.31 11.68 -12.50
C ILE A 549 16.67 12.23 -12.92
N ILE A 550 16.72 13.15 -13.89
CA ILE A 550 17.96 13.78 -14.33
C ILE A 550 18.64 14.50 -13.16
N PHE A 551 17.91 15.35 -12.43
CA PHE A 551 18.46 16.08 -11.29
C PHE A 551 19.07 15.15 -10.24
N SER A 552 18.31 14.13 -9.83
CA SER A 552 18.72 13.22 -8.77
C SER A 552 19.82 12.27 -9.24
N GLY A 553 19.77 11.85 -10.51
CA GLY A 553 20.72 10.94 -11.13
C GLY A 553 22.09 11.57 -11.36
N ILE A 554 22.16 12.84 -11.78
CA ILE A 554 23.42 13.58 -11.88
C ILE A 554 24.11 13.65 -10.51
N LYS A 555 23.36 14.01 -9.46
CA LYS A 555 23.89 14.08 -8.09
C LYS A 555 24.36 12.73 -7.54
N PHE A 556 23.68 11.66 -7.94
CA PHE A 556 24.08 10.29 -7.61
C PHE A 556 25.40 9.93 -8.31
N LEU A 557 25.45 10.06 -9.63
CA LEU A 557 26.64 9.71 -10.42
C LEU A 557 27.84 10.62 -10.12
N GLU A 558 27.67 11.86 -9.65
CA GLU A 558 28.82 12.69 -9.24
C GLU A 558 29.72 12.02 -8.18
N LYS A 559 29.14 11.11 -7.37
CA LYS A 559 29.82 10.43 -6.25
C LYS A 559 30.01 8.93 -6.47
N ASN A 560 29.79 8.42 -7.69
CA ASN A 560 30.04 7.01 -7.99
C ASN A 560 31.54 6.67 -7.88
N ASP A 561 31.83 5.40 -7.64
CA ASP A 561 33.18 4.84 -7.53
C ASP A 561 33.44 3.81 -8.66
N THR A 562 32.75 3.96 -9.80
CA THR A 562 32.78 3.03 -10.95
C THR A 562 33.45 3.63 -12.18
N GLY A 563 33.99 4.84 -12.09
CA GLY A 563 34.69 5.53 -13.20
C GLY A 563 33.76 6.18 -14.23
N ILE A 564 32.46 6.28 -13.95
CA ILE A 564 31.52 6.97 -14.84
C ILE A 564 31.61 8.47 -14.59
N MET A 565 31.84 9.27 -15.63
CA MET A 565 31.99 10.73 -15.51
C MET A 565 31.15 11.47 -16.54
N TRP A 566 30.76 12.70 -16.20
CA TRP A 566 30.06 13.59 -17.11
C TRP A 566 31.02 14.17 -18.15
N ASN A 567 30.75 13.93 -19.44
CA ASN A 567 31.46 14.56 -20.54
C ASN A 567 30.68 15.80 -21.02
N ALA A 568 31.15 16.98 -20.61
CA ALA A 568 30.51 18.26 -20.96
C ALA A 568 30.50 18.55 -22.46
N GLY A 569 31.50 18.10 -23.22
CA GLY A 569 31.55 18.31 -24.67
C GLY A 569 30.52 17.47 -25.42
N LYS A 570 30.24 16.25 -24.94
CA LYS A 570 29.28 15.33 -25.57
C LYS A 570 27.89 15.35 -24.91
N TYR A 571 27.70 16.12 -23.84
CA TYR A 571 26.48 16.17 -23.03
C TYR A 571 25.98 14.77 -22.61
N LYS A 572 26.90 13.90 -22.17
CA LYS A 572 26.57 12.54 -21.75
C LYS A 572 27.55 11.99 -20.72
N PHE A 573 27.09 11.03 -19.93
CA PHE A 573 27.94 10.21 -19.07
C PHE A 573 28.68 9.16 -19.88
N GLU A 574 29.98 9.02 -19.65
CA GLU A 574 30.84 7.99 -20.27
C GLU A 574 31.64 7.27 -19.18
N LEU A 575 31.96 6.00 -19.41
CA LEU A 575 32.91 5.26 -18.59
C LEU A 575 34.33 5.72 -18.97
N VAL A 576 35.05 6.28 -18.02
CA VAL A 576 36.45 6.68 -18.20
C VAL A 576 37.33 5.62 -17.54
N TYR A 577 38.02 4.85 -18.37
CA TYR A 577 39.08 3.96 -17.88
C TYR A 577 40.23 4.82 -17.36
N PRO A 578 40.87 4.44 -16.24
CA PRO A 578 41.92 5.24 -15.65
C PRO A 578 43.20 5.17 -16.48
N GLU A 579 43.28 5.95 -17.55
CA GLU A 579 44.55 6.49 -18.02
C GLU A 579 44.64 7.90 -17.46
N THR A 580 45.55 8.09 -16.50
CA THR A 580 45.90 9.35 -15.83
C THR A 580 44.77 10.04 -15.03
N LYS A 581 44.81 9.87 -13.70
CA LYS A 581 44.06 10.69 -12.73
C LYS A 581 44.56 12.14 -12.75
N THR A 582 44.07 12.97 -13.67
CA THR A 582 43.95 14.41 -13.40
C THR A 582 42.60 14.65 -12.74
N ARG A 583 42.61 14.81 -11.40
CA ARG A 583 41.45 15.24 -10.63
C ARG A 583 41.07 16.66 -11.07
N HIS A 584 40.11 16.80 -11.97
CA HIS A 584 39.30 18.01 -12.09
C HIS A 584 37.87 17.65 -11.68
N LYS A 585 37.62 17.73 -10.38
CA LYS A 585 36.26 17.77 -9.83
C LYS A 585 35.68 19.15 -10.17
N ILE A 586 34.96 19.24 -11.28
CA ILE A 586 34.19 20.44 -11.61
C ILE A 586 32.92 20.39 -10.76
N ALA A 587 32.73 21.39 -9.90
CA ALA A 587 31.54 21.50 -9.07
C ALA A 587 30.31 21.90 -9.91
N LEU A 588 29.12 21.45 -9.52
CA LEU A 588 27.82 21.78 -10.17
C LEU A 588 27.59 23.28 -10.43
N SER A 589 28.21 24.17 -9.64
CA SER A 589 28.17 25.62 -9.83
C SER A 589 28.88 26.08 -11.12
N GLU A 590 29.95 25.41 -11.53
CA GLU A 590 30.72 25.78 -12.73
C GLU A 590 30.07 25.27 -14.03
N ILE A 591 29.37 24.14 -13.98
CA ILE A 591 28.60 23.58 -15.12
C ILE A 591 27.40 24.47 -15.44
N SER A 592 26.68 24.91 -14.40
CA SER A 592 25.52 25.81 -14.53
C SER A 592 25.92 27.19 -15.06
N PHE A 593 27.08 27.69 -14.62
CA PHE A 593 27.59 29.01 -15.02
C PHE A 593 28.09 29.00 -16.46
N LYS A 594 28.91 28.00 -16.86
CA LYS A 594 29.47 27.91 -18.22
C LYS A 594 28.38 27.79 -19.28
N ILE A 595 27.31 27.03 -19.04
CA ILE A 595 26.21 26.85 -20.01
C ILE A 595 25.39 28.13 -20.20
N ASN A 596 25.18 28.93 -19.15
CA ASN A 596 24.43 30.19 -19.25
C ASN A 596 25.26 31.31 -19.86
N THR A 597 26.59 31.33 -19.68
CA THR A 597 27.47 32.32 -20.32
C THR A 597 27.63 32.13 -21.83
N THR A 598 27.58 30.90 -22.35
CA THR A 598 27.67 30.66 -23.80
C THR A 598 26.40 31.08 -24.56
N LEU A 599 25.30 31.33 -23.84
CA LEU A 599 24.02 31.77 -24.41
C LEU A 599 23.81 33.30 -24.34
N GLN A 600 24.70 34.06 -23.70
CA GLN A 600 24.60 35.53 -23.58
C GLN A 600 25.65 36.30 -24.38
N GLN A 601 26.44 35.65 -25.24
CA GLN A 601 27.46 36.32 -26.05
C GLN A 601 26.95 36.96 -27.35
N GLU A 602 25.64 37.25 -27.45
CA GLU A 602 25.09 38.23 -28.41
C GLU A 602 24.33 39.32 -27.67
N ARG A 603 25.09 40.30 -27.16
CA ARG A 603 24.78 41.75 -27.02
C ARG A 603 25.53 42.31 -25.82
N ALA A 604 26.63 42.98 -26.09
CA ALA A 604 27.32 43.85 -25.13
C ALA A 604 27.14 45.31 -25.56
N VAL A 605 26.61 46.16 -24.66
CA VAL A 605 26.88 47.61 -24.52
C VAL A 605 26.71 47.97 -23.03
N PRO A 606 27.51 48.89 -22.44
CA PRO A 606 27.91 48.79 -21.03
C PRO A 606 27.21 49.75 -20.05
N SER A 607 27.24 49.30 -18.78
CA SER A 607 27.45 50.05 -17.53
C SER A 607 26.53 51.22 -17.14
N LYS A 608 25.96 51.13 -15.93
CA LYS A 608 26.10 52.17 -14.90
C LYS A 608 25.86 51.61 -13.49
N ASN A 609 26.78 51.96 -12.59
CA ASN A 609 26.81 51.66 -11.16
C ASN A 609 25.67 52.35 -10.42
N VAL A 610 25.07 51.68 -9.44
CA VAL A 610 24.53 52.29 -8.20
C VAL A 610 24.65 51.25 -7.08
N GLU A 611 25.50 51.54 -6.09
CA GLU A 611 25.48 50.94 -4.76
C GLU A 611 24.15 51.30 -4.07
N VAL A 612 23.65 50.45 -3.16
CA VAL A 612 23.15 50.85 -1.82
C VAL A 612 22.37 49.71 -1.12
N GLU A 613 22.86 49.42 0.08
CA GLU A 613 22.22 49.00 1.34
C GLU A 613 21.50 47.66 1.53
N ASN A 614 22.14 46.89 2.42
CA ASN A 614 21.59 45.83 3.26
C ASN A 614 20.42 46.33 4.14
N THR A 615 19.32 45.58 4.17
CA THR A 615 18.53 45.34 5.40
C THR A 615 17.51 44.21 5.17
N GLU A 616 17.88 42.97 5.49
CA GLU A 616 16.92 41.86 5.66
C GLU A 616 16.49 41.75 7.14
N PRO A 617 15.19 41.77 7.46
CA PRO A 617 14.71 41.23 8.73
C PRO A 617 14.51 39.71 8.61
N GLN A 618 15.22 38.97 9.46
CA GLN A 618 15.06 37.53 9.65
C GLN A 618 13.60 37.13 9.95
N ARG A 619 12.87 36.65 8.96
CA ARG A 619 11.63 35.88 9.17
C ARG A 619 11.99 34.44 9.50
N LYS A 620 11.95 34.10 10.80
CA LYS A 620 11.94 32.71 11.30
C LYS A 620 10.83 31.92 10.60
N LYS A 621 11.19 31.05 9.65
CA LYS A 621 10.26 30.12 9.02
C LYS A 621 9.84 29.06 10.04
N ALA A 622 8.57 29.11 10.45
CA ALA A 622 7.93 28.05 11.20
C ALA A 622 7.93 26.75 10.38
N ARG A 623 8.54 25.71 10.93
CA ARG A 623 8.60 24.37 10.34
C ARG A 623 7.21 23.74 10.51
N LYS A 624 6.42 23.65 9.44
CA LYS A 624 5.11 23.00 9.45
C LYS A 624 5.32 21.48 9.33
N ILE A 625 4.92 20.76 10.38
CA ILE A 625 5.06 19.32 10.57
C ILE A 625 3.75 18.65 10.13
N ALA A 626 3.83 17.48 9.47
CA ALA A 626 2.63 16.74 9.09
C ALA A 626 1.86 16.27 10.34
N VAL A 627 0.54 16.24 10.24
CA VAL A 627 -0.42 15.89 11.31
C VAL A 627 -0.10 14.54 11.97
N THR A 628 0.41 13.59 11.19
CA THR A 628 0.87 12.26 11.62
C THR A 628 2.29 12.20 12.21
N GLU A 629 3.13 13.20 11.92
CA GLU A 629 4.49 13.36 12.49
C GLU A 629 4.42 14.02 13.89
N LEU A 630 3.39 14.83 14.14
CA LEU A 630 3.04 15.34 15.48
C LEU A 630 2.52 14.24 16.42
N GLU A 631 1.70 13.30 15.94
CA GLU A 631 1.23 12.14 16.72
C GLU A 631 2.39 11.24 17.17
N THR A 632 3.44 11.09 16.34
CA THR A 632 4.63 10.30 16.69
C THR A 632 5.54 11.04 17.67
N GLN A 633 5.66 12.36 17.56
CA GLN A 633 6.37 13.16 18.57
C GLN A 633 5.66 13.08 19.93
N LEU A 634 4.32 13.07 19.95
CA LEU A 634 3.52 12.86 21.17
C LEU A 634 3.63 11.43 21.70
N ALA A 635 3.65 10.40 20.84
CA ALA A 635 3.88 9.01 21.25
C ALA A 635 5.27 8.81 21.88
N ASN A 636 6.30 9.49 21.38
CA ASN A 636 7.67 9.44 21.90
C ASN A 636 7.83 10.19 23.24
N VAL A 637 7.13 11.31 23.44
CA VAL A 637 7.08 12.03 24.73
C VAL A 637 6.33 11.22 25.80
N ARG A 638 5.31 10.43 25.40
CA ARG A 638 4.59 9.52 26.31
C ARG A 638 5.42 8.31 26.75
N ARG A 639 6.34 7.81 25.91
CA ARG A 639 7.27 6.73 26.27
C ARG A 639 8.34 7.17 27.27
N THR A 640 8.81 8.41 27.17
CA THR A 640 9.81 8.97 28.10
C THR A 640 9.23 9.29 29.48
N ARG A 641 7.94 9.63 29.58
CA ARG A 641 7.25 9.80 30.88
C ARG A 641 6.97 8.51 31.65
N LYS A 642 7.06 7.33 31.01
CA LYS A 642 6.95 6.02 31.70
C LYS A 642 8.28 5.49 32.25
N ALA A 643 9.38 6.21 32.03
CA ALA A 643 10.69 5.86 32.57
C ALA A 643 11.09 6.83 33.68
N SER A 644 10.55 6.59 34.89
CA SER A 644 11.22 6.96 36.15
C SER A 644 11.37 5.71 37.00
N PRO A 645 12.49 5.56 37.73
CA PRO A 645 13.05 4.26 38.05
C PRO A 645 12.50 3.69 39.37
N SER A 646 12.00 2.46 39.34
CA SER A 646 11.82 1.66 40.56
C SER A 646 12.28 0.23 40.34
N GLU A 647 13.32 -0.10 41.10
CA GLU A 647 13.70 -1.41 41.63
C GLU A 647 14.28 -2.49 40.69
N LYS A 648 15.62 -2.48 40.70
CA LYS A 648 16.49 -3.64 40.48
C LYS A 648 16.07 -4.80 41.37
N ARG A 649 15.66 -5.93 40.79
CA ARG A 649 16.02 -7.26 41.30
C ARG A 649 16.47 -8.16 40.17
N ARG A 650 17.75 -8.52 40.25
CA ARG A 650 18.43 -9.56 39.48
C ARG A 650 17.77 -10.90 39.77
N HIS A 651 17.45 -11.67 38.75
CA HIS A 651 17.71 -13.10 38.77
C HIS A 651 18.07 -13.57 37.35
N SER A 652 19.36 -13.84 37.21
CA SER A 652 19.99 -14.61 36.15
C SER A 652 19.60 -16.07 36.26
N LEU A 653 19.21 -16.71 35.15
CA LEU A 653 19.40 -18.14 34.94
C LEU A 653 19.53 -18.41 33.44
N LYS A 654 20.72 -18.90 33.07
CA LYS A 654 21.04 -19.60 31.81
C LYS A 654 20.64 -21.07 31.98
N LEU A 655 20.21 -21.70 30.88
CA LEU A 655 20.56 -23.02 30.33
C LEU A 655 19.41 -23.46 29.39
N GLU A 656 19.64 -23.62 28.09
CA GLU A 656 20.10 -24.85 27.41
C GLU A 656 19.09 -25.99 27.40
N ASN A 657 18.69 -26.34 26.16
CA ASN A 657 18.28 -27.63 25.60
C ASN A 657 17.64 -28.68 26.53
N CYS A 658 16.38 -29.03 26.24
CA CYS A 658 15.95 -30.43 26.19
C CYS A 658 14.72 -30.58 25.28
N ALA A 659 14.86 -31.44 24.27
CA ALA A 659 13.79 -31.92 23.42
C ALA A 659 12.93 -32.95 24.18
N VAL A 660 11.62 -32.72 24.28
CA VAL A 660 10.59 -33.76 24.44
C VAL A 660 9.30 -33.23 23.81
N SER A 661 8.78 -33.97 22.83
CA SER A 661 7.43 -33.81 22.27
C SER A 661 6.35 -34.12 23.31
N PRO A 662 5.24 -33.38 23.29
CA PRO A 662 3.95 -34.06 23.25
C PRO A 662 3.07 -33.49 22.13
N GLU A 663 2.40 -34.41 21.45
CA GLU A 663 1.23 -34.15 20.63
C GLU A 663 0.19 -33.41 21.46
N ASP A 664 -0.20 -32.20 21.03
CA ASP A 664 -1.45 -31.58 21.48
C ASP A 664 -2.09 -30.84 20.31
N THR A 665 -3.30 -31.29 19.99
CA THR A 665 -4.17 -30.78 18.94
C THR A 665 -4.86 -29.50 19.43
N THR A 666 -4.16 -28.38 19.38
CA THR A 666 -4.78 -27.05 19.47
C THR A 666 -4.71 -26.36 18.12
N THR A 667 -5.86 -26.28 17.45
CA THR A 667 -6.05 -25.51 16.23
C THR A 667 -5.92 -24.02 16.55
N ASP A 668 -4.84 -23.39 16.06
CA ASP A 668 -4.63 -21.95 16.12
C ASP A 668 -5.72 -21.22 15.29
N PRO A 669 -6.49 -20.29 15.88
CA PRO A 669 -7.58 -19.58 15.18
C PRO A 669 -7.08 -18.49 14.22
N ARG A 670 -5.77 -18.34 14.01
CA ARG A 670 -5.16 -17.30 13.17
C ARG A 670 -4.84 -17.72 11.73
N SER A 671 -5.10 -18.96 11.32
CA SER A 671 -5.02 -19.32 9.90
C SER A 671 -6.25 -18.82 9.14
N THR A 672 -6.04 -17.89 8.22
CA THR A 672 -7.02 -17.58 7.18
C THR A 672 -6.99 -18.69 6.13
N ASN A 673 -7.81 -19.73 6.31
CA ASN A 673 -8.14 -20.65 5.21
C ASN A 673 -9.04 -19.93 4.18
N ILE A 674 -8.47 -18.95 3.46
CA ILE A 674 -9.11 -18.36 2.30
C ILE A 674 -8.87 -19.34 1.15
N PHE A 675 -9.86 -20.21 0.91
CA PHE A 675 -9.98 -21.14 -0.22
C PHE A 675 -8.71 -21.91 -0.63
N SER A 676 -8.48 -23.08 -0.02
CA SER A 676 -7.85 -24.20 -0.73
C SER A 676 -8.94 -24.98 -1.47
N TYR A 677 -8.98 -24.88 -2.80
CA TYR A 677 -9.88 -25.73 -3.60
C TYR A 677 -9.45 -27.20 -3.45
N PRO A 678 -10.39 -28.15 -3.26
CA PRO A 678 -10.03 -29.56 -3.25
C PRO A 678 -9.52 -29.99 -4.63
N ASN A 679 -8.31 -30.53 -4.67
CA ASN A 679 -7.67 -31.12 -5.86
C ASN A 679 -8.22 -32.54 -6.09
N GLU A 680 -9.51 -32.71 -6.36
CA GLU A 680 -10.04 -34.04 -6.72
C GLU A 680 -11.08 -33.93 -7.86
N ALA A 681 -10.85 -34.75 -8.89
CA ALA A 681 -11.61 -35.00 -10.12
C ALA A 681 -11.64 -33.89 -11.18
N ILE A 682 -10.60 -33.87 -12.02
CA ILE A 682 -10.77 -33.57 -13.46
C ILE A 682 -11.31 -34.86 -14.07
N ASP A 683 -12.63 -35.05 -14.05
CA ASP A 683 -13.28 -36.01 -14.94
C ASP A 683 -14.17 -35.23 -15.91
N ALA A 684 -14.08 -35.68 -17.16
CA ALA A 684 -14.72 -35.10 -18.31
C ALA A 684 -16.25 -35.19 -18.19
N ASP A 685 -16.93 -34.05 -18.32
CA ASP A 685 -18.32 -34.02 -18.74
C ASP A 685 -18.36 -33.42 -20.15
N GLU A 686 -18.76 -34.29 -21.08
CA GLU A 686 -18.92 -34.06 -22.51
C GLU A 686 -19.83 -32.86 -22.79
N GLU A 687 -19.37 -31.99 -23.69
CA GLU A 687 -20.17 -30.95 -24.32
C GLU A 687 -21.29 -31.60 -25.15
N THR A 688 -22.49 -31.72 -24.58
CA THR A 688 -23.71 -31.97 -25.35
C THR A 688 -24.14 -30.65 -26.01
N PHE A 689 -23.72 -30.44 -27.25
CA PHE A 689 -24.23 -29.38 -28.12
C PHE A 689 -25.71 -29.66 -28.45
N VAL A 690 -26.61 -28.82 -27.94
CA VAL A 690 -27.99 -28.73 -28.46
C VAL A 690 -27.99 -27.69 -29.57
N GLN A 691 -28.07 -28.15 -30.82
CA GLN A 691 -28.39 -27.30 -31.98
C GLN A 691 -29.79 -26.73 -31.82
N VAL A 692 -29.91 -25.41 -31.74
CA VAL A 692 -31.19 -24.71 -31.85
C VAL A 692 -31.44 -24.41 -33.32
N LEU A 693 -32.55 -24.94 -33.84
CA LEU A 693 -33.04 -24.74 -35.20
C LEU A 693 -33.55 -23.30 -35.37
N ASP A 694 -33.00 -22.56 -36.33
CA ASP A 694 -33.50 -21.26 -36.76
C ASP A 694 -34.92 -21.38 -37.32
N THR A 695 -35.87 -20.62 -36.78
CA THR A 695 -37.20 -20.42 -37.38
C THR A 695 -37.39 -18.96 -37.76
N SER A 696 -37.47 -18.76 -39.08
CA SER A 696 -37.73 -17.51 -39.77
C SER A 696 -39.09 -16.90 -39.44
N ILE A 697 -39.13 -15.61 -39.10
CA ILE A 697 -40.37 -14.83 -38.97
C ILE A 697 -40.82 -14.35 -40.35
N ARG A 698 -41.97 -14.86 -40.82
CA ARG A 698 -42.74 -14.31 -41.95
C ARG A 698 -43.39 -12.99 -41.54
N LYS A 699 -43.19 -11.95 -42.34
CA LYS A 699 -44.04 -10.74 -42.40
C LYS A 699 -45.19 -11.03 -43.35
N ASP A 700 -46.43 -10.86 -42.89
CA ASP A 700 -47.57 -10.61 -43.78
C ASP A 700 -48.24 -9.29 -43.38
N LYS A 701 -48.33 -8.39 -44.36
CA LYS A 701 -49.17 -7.19 -44.34
C LYS A 701 -50.63 -7.61 -44.58
N ARG A 702 -51.57 -6.99 -43.85
CA ARG A 702 -52.96 -6.87 -44.30
C ARG A 702 -53.18 -5.48 -44.91
N ILE A 703 -54.08 -5.47 -45.90
CA ILE A 703 -54.77 -4.31 -46.48
C ILE A 703 -55.47 -3.54 -45.36
#